data_AF-A0A069SCP2-F1
#
_entry.id   AF-A0A069SCP2-F1
#
_cell.length_a   1.000
_cell.length_b   1.000
_cell.length_c   1.000
_cell.angle_alpha   90.00
_cell.angle_beta   90.00
_cell.angle_gamma   90.00
#
_symmetry.space_group_name_H-M   'P 1'
#
loop_
_entity.id
_entity.type
_entity.pdbx_description
1 polymer ?
#
loop_
_entity_poly.entity_id
_entity_poly.type
_entity_poly.pdbx_seq_one_letter_code
_entity_poly.pdbx_strand_id
1 'polypeptide(L)'
;MALLCMGFFSAQAQNEFTIQGKVKGLKDGTVVTLFRTEGNVGSSIANDTVKNESFFFKEKAEDQEIGKYSISCYGAEGFPPMGLDIWAAPGAKINISGNNTYIYTWKVKSPVEQQKVRSGFVDSSRELWNEFQKTVLEYYKSMDAMYAGNLNEEQKKSLRTRCDSLRYVQDEINLKIDARTIERLKATPVSEVWLEELKRLAQESVYMKGFPYKDEVVSIYNGLSETDKKTDSGKTIHTCLFPPVVVNEGDEMVDADLFDLEGKIHHLADYKGKYMLVDIWSSGCGPCIMALPEMKEISNQYKDKLTVISLSSDPEKTWKRASGQHEMIWENLNDLQGMNGLYAKYGVRGIPSYILISPQGKVLKKWTGYGKGSLKQKIRRWVDTPSYAMSMVASETTTIVNYPTVRTSNTDIHEIRQVELSDTAAIVRVHGYYIPKYWIQVSSSIALIADNGTVCPLKRAEGITLDQHFFMPESGEADYTFFFEPLPKGTKTFDMVERNVATPDKLEGIALTMPHTYTITGHLEGVEDGTSIGLWLSEGSMFKRLVNMPLKNGMFFFTGSCTKNECSEVLVRGEGSGFPGTSLSVWVEPDARIVIKGKDRLYTDWRIESNVEEQKVMEHFRGAVKKWEEQDQKLMIQTAQLFETMSSVKQQEKEEKKIWDKVKKVYAQQDVLRLKSAPVIIKIMQETEVTLVWIKKLNELSYLYKFNAGFKQKAEVVALYNRLSEKDKELDCVKDLTVRLFPPTVVEVGDDMADADLYDVNGKIHHLSDFKGKYILIDFWSQGCAPCLQSLPELKEITEHYKERLTVVSLSEDTEKNWKSFSSAKQLSGNNFNDLQGRHGLYARYGVRGIPYYVFISPEGKIMTTWGGYGEGSLKAKMKELLGE
;
A
#
# COMPACT_ATOMS: atom_id res chain seq x y z
N MET A 1 75.06 -1.24 13.53
CA MET A 1 74.02 -0.43 12.86
C MET A 1 73.53 -1.12 11.59
N ALA A 2 73.07 -2.38 11.70
CA ALA A 2 72.61 -3.18 10.55
C ALA A 2 71.56 -4.28 10.89
N LEU A 3 70.92 -4.21 12.07
CA LEU A 3 70.01 -5.26 12.53
C LEU A 3 68.63 -4.76 12.99
N LEU A 4 68.31 -3.47 12.77
CA LEU A 4 67.03 -2.86 13.18
C LEU A 4 66.15 -2.40 12.00
N CYS A 5 66.54 -2.64 10.75
CA CYS A 5 65.74 -2.29 9.57
C CYS A 5 64.92 -3.45 8.96
N MET A 6 65.05 -4.69 9.46
CA MET A 6 64.26 -5.83 8.93
C MET A 6 62.92 -6.07 9.64
N GLY A 7 62.68 -5.45 10.81
CA GLY A 7 61.44 -5.63 11.59
C GLY A 7 60.27 -4.76 11.14
N PHE A 8 60.52 -3.64 10.43
CA PHE A 8 59.47 -2.75 9.94
C PHE A 8 58.95 -3.10 8.54
N PHE A 9 59.75 -3.83 7.73
CA PHE A 9 59.32 -4.30 6.40
C PHE A 9 58.47 -5.57 6.43
N SER A 10 58.53 -6.37 7.51
CA SER A 10 57.75 -7.61 7.62
C SER A 10 56.30 -7.40 8.06
N ALA A 11 56.02 -6.38 8.89
CA ALA A 11 54.66 -6.05 9.33
C ALA A 11 53.83 -5.36 8.23
N GLN A 12 54.47 -4.55 7.37
CA GLN A 12 53.79 -3.90 6.23
C GLN A 12 53.41 -4.89 5.12
N ALA A 13 54.18 -5.97 4.95
CA ALA A 13 53.94 -7.01 3.95
C ALA A 13 52.79 -7.98 4.31
N GLN A 14 52.34 -8.02 5.57
CA GLN A 14 51.25 -8.90 6.00
C GLN A 14 49.85 -8.35 5.68
N ASN A 15 49.71 -7.05 5.36
CA ASN A 15 48.42 -6.40 5.14
C ASN A 15 48.04 -6.24 3.66
N GLU A 16 48.88 -6.72 2.74
CA GLU A 16 48.70 -6.57 1.29
C GLU A 16 48.34 -7.92 0.65
N PHE A 17 47.49 -7.90 -0.37
CA PHE A 17 47.27 -9.03 -1.26
C PHE A 17 47.75 -8.68 -2.67
N THR A 18 48.08 -9.71 -3.45
CA THR A 18 48.51 -9.54 -4.83
C THR A 18 47.64 -10.35 -5.78
N ILE A 19 47.28 -9.75 -6.91
CA ILE A 19 46.61 -10.42 -8.01
C ILE A 19 47.51 -10.36 -9.23
N GLN A 20 47.89 -11.53 -9.76
CA GLN A 20 48.63 -11.64 -11.01
C GLN A 20 47.77 -12.31 -12.07
N GLY A 21 47.46 -11.58 -13.14
CA GLY A 21 46.71 -12.10 -14.28
C GLY A 21 47.61 -12.44 -15.45
N LYS A 22 47.37 -13.60 -16.07
CA LYS A 22 47.92 -13.97 -17.38
C LYS A 22 46.84 -14.62 -18.23
N VAL A 23 46.32 -13.90 -19.20
CA VAL A 23 45.18 -14.33 -20.02
C VAL A 23 45.61 -14.33 -21.48
N LYS A 24 45.63 -15.52 -22.09
CA LYS A 24 46.06 -15.67 -23.48
C LYS A 24 45.12 -14.93 -24.43
N GLY A 25 45.66 -14.19 -25.39
CA GLY A 25 44.92 -13.44 -26.40
C GLY A 25 44.37 -12.08 -25.96
N LEU A 26 44.74 -11.61 -24.76
CA LEU A 26 44.33 -10.30 -24.25
C LEU A 26 45.16 -9.20 -24.94
N LYS A 27 44.50 -8.20 -25.55
CA LYS A 27 45.17 -7.14 -26.32
C LYS A 27 45.97 -6.22 -25.38
N ASP A 28 47.20 -5.89 -25.76
CA ASP A 28 48.00 -4.86 -25.09
C ASP A 28 47.24 -3.53 -25.11
N GLY A 29 47.31 -2.79 -23.99
CA GLY A 29 46.58 -1.54 -23.81
C GLY A 29 45.16 -1.70 -23.24
N THR A 30 44.65 -2.93 -23.09
CA THR A 30 43.37 -3.17 -22.38
C THR A 30 43.50 -2.72 -20.93
N VAL A 31 42.60 -1.86 -20.46
CA VAL A 31 42.55 -1.42 -19.06
C VAL A 31 41.75 -2.45 -18.26
N VAL A 32 42.38 -2.95 -17.20
CA VAL A 32 41.78 -3.83 -16.20
C VAL A 32 41.57 -2.99 -14.94
N THR A 33 40.34 -2.97 -14.44
CA THR A 33 39.99 -2.20 -13.26
C THR A 33 39.63 -3.14 -12.12
N LEU A 34 40.23 -2.90 -10.95
CA LEU A 34 39.91 -3.57 -9.71
C LEU A 34 38.90 -2.74 -8.93
N PHE A 35 37.78 -3.36 -8.59
CA PHE A 35 36.73 -2.81 -7.77
C PHE A 35 36.71 -3.48 -6.41
N ARG A 36 36.45 -2.70 -5.37
CA ARG A 36 36.05 -3.20 -4.06
C ARG A 36 34.53 -3.24 -4.00
N THR A 37 33.97 -4.35 -3.52
CA THR A 37 32.52 -4.54 -3.41
C THR A 37 32.07 -4.32 -1.97
N GLU A 38 31.19 -3.35 -1.73
CA GLU A 38 30.52 -3.11 -0.45
C GLU A 38 29.00 -3.26 -0.67
N GLY A 39 28.41 -4.36 -0.19
CA GLY A 39 27.01 -4.67 -0.50
C GLY A 39 26.78 -4.87 -2.00
N ASN A 40 25.91 -4.06 -2.61
CA ASN A 40 25.62 -4.08 -4.05
C ASN A 40 26.44 -3.06 -4.86
N VAL A 41 27.36 -2.32 -4.23
CA VAL A 41 28.08 -1.21 -4.85
C VAL A 41 29.56 -1.56 -5.03
N GLY A 42 30.09 -1.35 -6.23
CA GLY A 42 31.50 -1.49 -6.56
C GLY A 42 32.19 -0.13 -6.66
N SER A 43 33.24 0.11 -5.88
CA SER A 43 34.11 1.29 -6.02
C SER A 43 35.43 0.91 -6.68
N SER A 44 35.83 1.62 -7.74
CA SER A 44 37.16 1.41 -8.35
C SER A 44 38.24 1.81 -7.35
N ILE A 45 39.22 0.92 -7.13
CA ILE A 45 40.34 1.15 -6.22
C ILE A 45 41.69 1.14 -6.92
N ALA A 46 41.80 0.46 -8.06
CA ALA A 46 43.04 0.41 -8.84
C ALA A 46 42.76 0.12 -10.32
N ASN A 47 43.70 0.51 -11.17
CA ASN A 47 43.71 0.18 -12.60
C ASN A 47 45.10 -0.34 -12.97
N ASP A 48 45.15 -1.34 -13.85
CA ASP A 48 46.37 -1.74 -14.54
C ASP A 48 46.09 -1.90 -16.04
N THR A 49 47.13 -1.84 -16.85
CA THR A 49 47.04 -1.96 -18.30
C THR A 49 47.76 -3.20 -18.76
N VAL A 50 47.06 -4.05 -19.52
CA VAL A 50 47.60 -5.31 -20.04
C VAL A 50 48.85 -5.05 -20.87
N LYS A 51 49.93 -5.77 -20.56
CA LYS A 51 51.17 -5.87 -21.34
C LYS A 51 51.63 -7.31 -21.42
N ASN A 52 51.91 -7.79 -22.63
CA ASN A 52 52.28 -9.18 -22.88
C ASN A 52 51.29 -10.15 -22.21
N GLU A 53 49.99 -9.95 -22.48
CA GLU A 53 48.90 -10.78 -21.96
C GLU A 53 48.75 -10.80 -20.42
N SER A 54 49.44 -9.90 -19.71
CA SER A 54 49.57 -9.93 -18.26
C SER A 54 49.16 -8.60 -17.61
N PHE A 55 48.63 -8.68 -16.39
CA PHE A 55 48.29 -7.54 -15.52
C PHE A 55 48.58 -7.89 -14.05
N PHE A 56 48.74 -6.88 -13.19
CA PHE A 56 49.12 -7.03 -11.80
C PHE A 56 48.48 -5.97 -10.89
N PHE A 57 47.96 -6.42 -9.75
CA PHE A 57 47.52 -5.56 -8.66
C PHE A 57 48.24 -5.91 -7.36
N LYS A 58 48.50 -4.88 -6.56
CA LYS A 58 49.02 -5.01 -5.20
C LYS A 58 48.30 -4.00 -4.31
N GLU A 59 47.35 -4.49 -3.54
CA GLU A 59 46.43 -3.66 -2.75
C GLU A 59 46.38 -4.10 -1.29
N LYS A 60 45.94 -3.19 -0.41
CA LYS A 60 45.74 -3.48 1.01
C LYS A 60 44.37 -4.13 1.23
N ALA A 61 44.34 -5.16 2.08
CA ALA A 61 43.08 -5.66 2.63
C ALA A 61 42.50 -4.62 3.60
N GLU A 62 41.23 -4.27 3.43
CA GLU A 62 40.55 -3.32 4.33
C GLU A 62 40.29 -3.97 5.68
N ASP A 63 40.46 -3.20 6.76
CA ASP A 63 40.26 -3.63 8.15
C ASP A 63 41.04 -4.91 8.56
N GLN A 64 42.05 -5.32 7.76
CA GLN A 64 42.82 -6.56 7.91
C GLN A 64 41.96 -7.83 7.80
N GLU A 65 40.82 -7.76 7.12
CA GLU A 65 39.88 -8.87 6.96
C GLU A 65 39.83 -9.39 5.52
N ILE A 66 39.12 -10.51 5.32
CA ILE A 66 38.84 -11.05 4.00
C ILE A 66 37.81 -10.13 3.32
N GLY A 67 38.14 -9.64 2.12
CA GLY A 67 37.27 -8.78 1.33
C GLY A 67 36.85 -9.39 0.00
N LYS A 68 35.71 -8.93 -0.51
CA LYS A 68 35.23 -9.22 -1.86
C LYS A 68 35.55 -8.07 -2.81
N TYR A 69 36.12 -8.43 -3.95
CA TYR A 69 36.56 -7.56 -5.02
C TYR A 69 36.00 -8.06 -6.35
N SER A 70 36.02 -7.21 -7.37
CA SER A 70 35.66 -7.59 -8.73
C SER A 70 36.65 -7.00 -9.73
N ILE A 71 37.03 -7.80 -10.72
CA ILE A 71 37.84 -7.33 -11.84
C ILE A 71 36.95 -7.20 -13.06
N SER A 72 37.03 -6.07 -13.74
CA SER A 72 36.35 -5.87 -15.02
C SER A 72 37.22 -5.12 -16.02
N CYS A 73 36.85 -5.22 -17.29
CA CYS A 73 37.44 -4.48 -18.40
C CYS A 73 36.34 -3.66 -19.10
N TYR A 74 35.51 -2.95 -18.34
CA TYR A 74 34.38 -2.19 -18.88
C TYR A 74 34.84 -1.21 -19.98
N GLY A 75 34.15 -1.23 -21.12
CA GLY A 75 34.46 -0.39 -22.28
C GLY A 75 35.57 -0.93 -23.20
N ALA A 76 36.25 -2.02 -22.83
CA ALA A 76 37.19 -2.69 -23.73
C ALA A 76 36.46 -3.55 -24.79
N GLU A 77 36.94 -3.51 -26.03
CA GLU A 77 36.34 -4.24 -27.14
C GLU A 77 36.29 -5.76 -26.86
N GLY A 78 35.11 -6.36 -27.00
CA GLY A 78 34.92 -7.81 -26.90
C GLY A 78 34.76 -8.35 -25.47
N PHE A 79 34.70 -7.50 -24.45
CA PHE A 79 34.40 -7.91 -23.07
C PHE A 79 32.91 -7.81 -22.76
N PRO A 80 32.30 -8.85 -22.16
CA PRO A 80 30.94 -8.74 -21.66
C PRO A 80 30.92 -7.75 -20.49
N PRO A 81 29.79 -7.07 -20.21
CA PRO A 81 29.62 -6.16 -19.07
C PRO A 81 29.47 -6.93 -17.74
N MET A 82 30.33 -7.92 -17.52
CA MET A 82 30.37 -8.78 -16.34
C MET A 82 31.75 -8.65 -15.67
N GLY A 83 31.80 -8.90 -14.37
CA GLY A 83 33.04 -8.91 -13.59
C GLY A 83 33.46 -10.31 -13.19
N LEU A 84 34.74 -10.47 -12.84
CA LEU A 84 35.28 -11.64 -12.17
C LEU A 84 35.34 -11.37 -10.66
N ASP A 85 34.55 -12.10 -9.88
CA ASP A 85 34.59 -11.99 -8.42
C ASP A 85 35.87 -12.59 -7.84
N ILE A 86 36.50 -11.83 -6.93
CA ILE A 86 37.73 -12.19 -6.25
C ILE A 86 37.56 -11.99 -4.74
N TRP A 87 37.73 -13.07 -3.98
CA TRP A 87 37.91 -13.04 -2.53
C TRP A 87 39.40 -12.97 -2.21
N ALA A 88 39.81 -11.94 -1.49
CA ALA A 88 41.19 -11.70 -1.10
C ALA A 88 41.32 -11.54 0.42
N ALA A 89 42.35 -12.15 0.99
CA ALA A 89 42.72 -12.04 2.39
C ALA A 89 44.09 -11.34 2.52
N PRO A 90 44.42 -10.74 3.67
CA PRO A 90 45.77 -10.23 3.91
C PRO A 90 46.84 -11.29 3.59
N GLY A 91 47.86 -10.92 2.81
CA GLY A 91 48.93 -11.82 2.38
C GLY A 91 48.57 -12.79 1.25
N ALA A 92 47.34 -12.78 0.73
CA ALA A 92 46.92 -13.71 -0.32
C ALA A 92 47.64 -13.44 -1.65
N LYS A 93 48.16 -14.50 -2.27
CA LYS A 93 48.72 -14.49 -3.63
C LYS A 93 47.74 -15.16 -4.60
N ILE A 94 47.08 -14.35 -5.41
CA ILE A 94 45.99 -14.78 -6.30
C ILE A 94 46.51 -14.77 -7.73
N ASN A 95 46.31 -15.87 -8.45
CA ASN A 95 46.69 -15.98 -9.86
C ASN A 95 45.44 -16.18 -10.72
N ILE A 96 45.31 -15.36 -11.76
CA ILE A 96 44.21 -15.40 -12.71
C ILE A 96 44.73 -15.89 -14.06
N SER A 97 44.01 -16.83 -14.67
CA SER A 97 44.33 -17.33 -16.00
C SER A 97 43.10 -17.49 -16.88
N GLY A 98 43.25 -17.26 -18.17
CA GLY A 98 42.18 -17.34 -19.17
C GLY A 98 42.74 -17.42 -20.58
N ASN A 99 41.87 -17.55 -21.57
CA ASN A 99 42.26 -17.66 -22.98
C ASN A 99 41.31 -16.94 -23.95
N ASN A 100 40.43 -16.09 -23.42
CA ASN A 100 39.45 -15.31 -24.16
C ASN A 100 38.98 -14.13 -23.29
N THR A 101 38.07 -13.32 -23.82
CA THR A 101 37.50 -12.15 -23.13
C THR A 101 36.31 -12.48 -22.21
N TYR A 102 35.99 -13.77 -22.01
CA TYR A 102 34.90 -14.22 -21.13
C TYR A 102 35.36 -14.16 -19.67
N ILE A 103 35.42 -12.94 -19.15
CA ILE A 103 36.06 -12.60 -17.88
C ILE A 103 35.41 -13.29 -16.67
N TYR A 104 34.09 -13.53 -16.68
CA TYR A 104 33.38 -14.17 -15.57
C TYR A 104 33.88 -15.60 -15.30
N THR A 105 34.43 -16.24 -16.33
CA THR A 105 34.95 -17.60 -16.31
C THR A 105 36.48 -17.63 -16.42
N TRP A 106 37.20 -16.58 -16.05
CA TRP A 106 38.64 -16.75 -15.84
C TRP A 106 38.90 -17.64 -14.61
N LYS A 107 39.94 -18.47 -14.68
CA LYS A 107 40.32 -19.37 -13.59
C LYS A 107 41.09 -18.59 -12.54
N VAL A 108 40.64 -18.70 -11.29
CA VAL A 108 41.28 -18.05 -10.13
C VAL A 108 41.91 -19.11 -9.24
N LYS A 109 43.24 -19.09 -9.14
CA LYS A 109 43.98 -19.90 -8.18
C LYS A 109 44.31 -19.03 -6.97
N SER A 110 43.63 -19.30 -5.85
CA SER A 110 43.73 -18.52 -4.62
C SER A 110 43.87 -19.44 -3.40
N PRO A 111 44.63 -19.04 -2.36
CA PRO A 111 44.64 -19.73 -1.08
C PRO A 111 43.36 -19.51 -0.26
N VAL A 112 42.57 -18.48 -0.58
CA VAL A 112 41.37 -18.06 0.18
C VAL A 112 40.23 -19.06 -0.02
N GLU A 113 39.61 -19.52 1.08
CA GLU A 113 38.61 -20.60 1.03
C GLU A 113 37.31 -20.17 0.33
N GLN A 114 36.83 -18.96 0.60
CA GLN A 114 35.69 -18.35 -0.09
C GLN A 114 35.90 -18.35 -1.61
N GLN A 115 37.13 -18.03 -2.07
CA GLN A 115 37.44 -18.07 -3.50
C GLN A 115 37.34 -19.48 -4.07
N LYS A 116 37.77 -20.52 -3.35
CA LYS A 116 37.66 -21.91 -3.81
C LYS A 116 36.20 -22.35 -3.94
N VAL A 117 35.38 -22.00 -2.96
CA VAL A 117 33.92 -22.25 -3.01
C VAL A 117 33.29 -21.55 -4.21
N ARG A 118 33.58 -20.26 -4.40
CA ARG A 118 33.09 -19.45 -5.54
C ARG A 118 33.53 -20.03 -6.88
N SER A 119 34.81 -20.35 -7.02
CA SER A 119 35.35 -20.99 -8.23
C SER A 119 34.64 -22.30 -8.51
N GLY A 120 34.31 -23.08 -7.48
CA GLY A 120 33.52 -24.29 -7.61
C GLY A 120 32.13 -24.09 -8.22
N PHE A 121 31.38 -23.04 -7.81
CA PHE A 121 30.08 -22.71 -8.38
C PHE A 121 30.19 -22.27 -9.86
N VAL A 122 31.20 -21.47 -10.19
CA VAL A 122 31.46 -21.10 -11.59
C VAL A 122 31.86 -22.33 -12.42
N ASP A 123 32.70 -23.19 -11.86
CA ASP A 123 33.23 -24.39 -12.54
C ASP A 123 32.14 -25.41 -12.88
N SER A 124 31.11 -25.58 -12.04
CA SER A 124 30.01 -26.52 -12.31
C SER A 124 29.17 -26.16 -13.54
N SER A 125 29.21 -24.90 -13.98
CA SER A 125 28.43 -24.40 -15.13
C SER A 125 29.29 -23.59 -16.09
N ARG A 126 30.60 -23.84 -16.12
CA ARG A 126 31.58 -23.00 -16.83
C ARG A 126 31.30 -22.87 -18.32
N GLU A 127 30.91 -23.96 -18.97
CA GLU A 127 30.55 -23.97 -20.37
C GLU A 127 29.27 -23.18 -20.66
N LEU A 128 28.28 -23.27 -19.77
CA LEU A 128 27.04 -22.50 -19.86
C LEU A 128 27.30 -21.01 -19.62
N TRP A 129 28.15 -20.66 -18.65
CA TRP A 129 28.58 -19.27 -18.42
C TRP A 129 29.38 -18.69 -19.60
N ASN A 130 30.17 -19.51 -20.30
CA ASN A 130 30.83 -19.07 -21.55
C ASN A 130 29.81 -18.80 -22.66
N GLU A 131 28.83 -19.68 -22.81
CA GLU A 131 27.74 -19.50 -23.78
C GLU A 131 26.91 -18.25 -23.44
N PHE A 132 26.56 -18.05 -22.18
CA PHE A 132 25.87 -16.87 -21.69
C PHE A 132 26.64 -15.59 -22.05
N GLN A 133 27.92 -15.49 -21.67
CA GLN A 133 28.76 -14.33 -22.00
C GLN A 133 28.85 -14.05 -23.50
N LYS A 134 28.89 -15.10 -24.33
CA LYS A 134 28.86 -14.97 -25.79
C LYS A 134 27.54 -14.33 -26.26
N THR A 135 26.40 -14.82 -25.76
CA THR A 135 25.09 -14.23 -26.12
C THR A 135 24.95 -12.79 -25.66
N VAL A 136 25.49 -12.45 -24.47
CA VAL A 136 25.51 -11.08 -23.95
C VAL A 136 26.30 -10.16 -24.88
N LEU A 137 27.48 -10.58 -25.36
CA LEU A 137 28.25 -9.81 -26.34
C LEU A 137 27.48 -9.58 -27.65
N GLU A 138 26.78 -10.60 -28.16
CA GLU A 138 25.94 -10.45 -29.35
C GLU A 138 24.75 -9.52 -29.12
N TYR A 139 24.18 -9.54 -27.91
CA TYR A 139 23.07 -8.67 -27.52
C TYR A 139 23.51 -7.20 -27.50
N TYR A 140 24.61 -6.89 -26.80
CA TYR A 140 25.16 -5.53 -26.75
C TYR A 140 25.61 -5.03 -28.11
N LYS A 141 26.24 -5.89 -28.94
CA LYS A 141 26.57 -5.54 -30.32
C LYS A 141 25.33 -5.17 -31.14
N SER A 142 24.21 -5.86 -30.92
CA SER A 142 22.93 -5.59 -31.59
C SER A 142 22.30 -4.28 -31.07
N MET A 143 22.40 -4.01 -29.77
CA MET A 143 21.97 -2.73 -29.19
C MET A 143 22.80 -1.56 -29.69
N ASP A 144 24.13 -1.64 -29.67
CA ASP A 144 25.01 -0.57 -30.13
C ASP A 144 24.74 -0.24 -31.60
N ALA A 145 24.55 -1.26 -32.44
CA ALA A 145 24.15 -1.07 -33.83
C ALA A 145 22.80 -0.35 -33.95
N MET A 146 21.85 -0.66 -33.08
CA MET A 146 20.53 -0.02 -33.04
C MET A 146 20.60 1.46 -32.66
N TYR A 147 21.52 1.85 -31.77
CA TYR A 147 21.69 3.24 -31.30
C TYR A 147 22.71 4.06 -32.12
N ALA A 148 23.42 3.46 -33.07
CA ALA A 148 24.42 4.14 -33.92
C ALA A 148 23.85 5.13 -34.97
N GLY A 149 22.53 5.42 -34.94
CA GLY A 149 21.93 6.57 -35.62
C GLY A 149 21.60 6.45 -37.13
N ASN A 150 22.01 5.38 -37.82
CA ASN A 150 21.93 5.27 -39.29
C ASN A 150 20.99 4.16 -39.82
N LEU A 151 20.00 3.72 -39.04
CA LEU A 151 19.14 2.59 -39.39
C LEU A 151 17.70 3.01 -39.71
N ASN A 152 17.11 2.39 -40.72
CA ASN A 152 15.68 2.48 -40.99
C ASN A 152 14.86 1.61 -39.99
N GLU A 153 13.54 1.79 -39.96
CA GLU A 153 12.69 1.07 -38.98
C GLU A 153 12.65 -0.46 -39.18
N GLU A 154 12.81 -0.95 -40.40
CA GLU A 154 12.87 -2.40 -40.68
C GLU A 154 14.15 -3.02 -40.10
N GLN A 155 15.28 -2.34 -40.29
CA GLN A 155 16.57 -2.74 -39.70
C GLN A 155 16.52 -2.69 -38.17
N LYS A 156 15.95 -1.63 -37.59
CA LYS A 156 15.75 -1.54 -36.12
C LYS A 156 14.82 -2.65 -35.61
N LYS A 157 13.74 -2.96 -36.34
CA LYS A 157 12.83 -4.07 -35.98
C LYS A 157 13.53 -5.43 -36.02
N SER A 158 14.36 -5.67 -37.03
CA SER A 158 15.18 -6.89 -37.13
C SER A 158 16.15 -7.01 -35.95
N LEU A 159 16.83 -5.93 -35.59
CA LEU A 159 17.72 -5.90 -34.42
C LEU A 159 16.97 -6.10 -33.09
N ARG A 160 15.79 -5.47 -32.92
CA ARG A 160 14.92 -5.72 -31.75
C ARG A 160 14.53 -7.20 -31.63
N THR A 161 14.11 -7.80 -32.74
CA THR A 161 13.75 -9.23 -32.80
C THR A 161 14.95 -10.11 -32.43
N ARG A 162 16.15 -9.77 -32.92
CA ARG A 162 17.39 -10.46 -32.54
C ARG A 162 17.68 -10.32 -31.04
N CYS A 163 17.56 -9.11 -30.49
CA CYS A 163 17.73 -8.87 -29.06
C CYS A 163 16.75 -9.69 -28.21
N ASP A 164 15.48 -9.75 -28.60
CA ASP A 164 14.46 -10.55 -27.90
C ASP A 164 14.78 -12.06 -27.97
N SER A 165 15.21 -12.55 -29.13
CA SER A 165 15.65 -13.95 -29.28
C SER A 165 16.88 -14.28 -28.43
N LEU A 166 17.85 -13.37 -28.36
CA LEU A 166 19.04 -13.56 -27.52
C LEU A 166 18.68 -13.58 -26.03
N ARG A 167 17.73 -12.75 -25.59
CA ARG A 167 17.21 -12.77 -24.21
C ARG A 167 16.53 -14.10 -23.89
N TYR A 168 15.72 -14.63 -24.79
CA TYR A 168 15.11 -15.95 -24.61
C TYR A 168 16.18 -17.06 -24.43
N VAL A 169 17.23 -17.05 -25.26
CA VAL A 169 18.34 -18.00 -25.12
C VAL A 169 19.10 -17.80 -23.81
N GLN A 170 19.31 -16.55 -23.39
CA GLN A 170 19.92 -16.23 -22.09
C GLN A 170 19.11 -16.80 -20.92
N ASP A 171 17.78 -16.66 -20.94
CA ASP A 171 16.89 -17.22 -19.92
C ASP A 171 16.99 -18.75 -19.87
N GLU A 172 17.02 -19.43 -21.02
CA GLU A 172 17.19 -20.89 -21.08
C GLU A 172 18.56 -21.35 -20.54
N ILE A 173 19.63 -20.60 -20.82
CA ILE A 173 20.97 -20.89 -20.27
C ILE A 173 20.98 -20.67 -18.76
N ASN A 174 20.40 -19.57 -18.27
CA ASN A 174 20.31 -19.27 -16.85
C ASN A 174 19.55 -20.36 -16.08
N LEU A 175 18.42 -20.85 -16.59
CA LEU A 175 17.68 -21.95 -15.95
C LEU A 175 18.51 -23.24 -15.82
N LYS A 176 19.41 -23.52 -16.77
CA LYS A 176 20.34 -24.66 -16.69
C LYS A 176 21.45 -24.41 -15.68
N ILE A 177 21.96 -23.18 -15.62
CA ILE A 177 22.94 -22.76 -14.60
C ILE A 177 22.33 -22.91 -13.21
N ASP A 178 21.11 -22.41 -13.02
CA ASP A 178 20.39 -22.44 -11.75
C ASP A 178 20.18 -23.86 -11.22
N ALA A 179 19.77 -24.79 -12.10
CA ALA A 179 19.65 -26.21 -11.74
C ALA A 179 20.96 -26.77 -11.17
N ARG A 180 22.09 -26.49 -11.81
CA ARG A 180 23.41 -26.95 -11.35
C ARG A 180 23.89 -26.23 -10.09
N THR A 181 23.57 -24.94 -9.95
CA THR A 181 23.83 -24.19 -8.72
C THR A 181 23.08 -24.84 -7.56
N ILE A 182 21.81 -25.21 -7.74
CA ILE A 182 20.98 -25.89 -6.74
C ILE A 182 21.57 -27.24 -6.32
N GLU A 183 21.96 -28.08 -7.29
CA GLU A 183 22.63 -29.36 -7.01
C GLU A 183 23.89 -29.15 -6.17
N ARG A 184 24.67 -28.12 -6.50
CA ARG A 184 25.89 -27.79 -5.77
C ARG A 184 25.61 -27.22 -4.38
N LEU A 185 24.58 -26.40 -4.20
CA LEU A 185 24.16 -25.89 -2.89
C LEU A 185 23.85 -27.06 -1.94
N LYS A 186 23.16 -28.10 -2.42
CA LYS A 186 22.87 -29.30 -1.64
C LYS A 186 24.11 -30.11 -1.24
N ALA A 187 25.17 -30.05 -2.06
CA ALA A 187 26.40 -30.80 -1.85
C ALA A 187 27.51 -30.01 -1.12
N THR A 188 27.29 -28.72 -0.83
CA THR A 188 28.30 -27.82 -0.28
C THR A 188 27.84 -27.27 1.08
N PRO A 189 28.69 -27.26 2.12
CA PRO A 189 28.35 -26.64 3.39
C PRO A 189 27.98 -25.15 3.26
N VAL A 190 27.06 -24.69 4.11
CA VAL A 190 26.65 -23.29 4.17
C VAL A 190 27.85 -22.41 4.55
N SER A 191 28.06 -21.36 3.77
CA SER A 191 29.11 -20.35 3.92
C SER A 191 28.60 -19.02 3.34
N GLU A 192 29.35 -17.94 3.50
CA GLU A 192 28.98 -16.64 2.95
C GLU A 192 28.74 -16.68 1.43
N VAL A 193 29.66 -17.32 0.68
CA VAL A 193 29.53 -17.50 -0.79
C VAL A 193 28.31 -18.37 -1.14
N TRP A 194 28.02 -19.39 -0.34
CA TRP A 194 26.85 -20.23 -0.52
C TRP A 194 25.56 -19.41 -0.37
N LEU A 195 25.49 -18.53 0.63
CA LEU A 195 24.34 -17.64 0.85
C LEU A 195 24.18 -16.62 -0.28
N GLU A 196 25.27 -16.14 -0.88
CA GLU A 196 25.20 -15.27 -2.06
C GLU A 196 24.60 -15.99 -3.29
N GLU A 197 24.97 -17.25 -3.53
CA GLU A 197 24.40 -18.03 -4.63
C GLU A 197 22.93 -18.36 -4.39
N LEU A 198 22.54 -18.70 -3.16
CA LEU A 198 21.13 -18.87 -2.81
C LEU A 198 20.33 -17.56 -2.95
N LYS A 199 20.92 -16.42 -2.54
CA LYS A 199 20.32 -15.09 -2.72
C LYS A 199 20.08 -14.77 -4.19
N ARG A 200 21.04 -15.08 -5.08
CA ARG A 200 20.86 -14.92 -6.54
C ARG A 200 19.64 -15.71 -7.03
N LEU A 201 19.51 -16.99 -6.65
CA LEU A 201 18.35 -17.82 -7.00
C LEU A 201 17.03 -17.29 -6.42
N ALA A 202 17.05 -16.78 -5.19
CA ALA A 202 15.87 -16.18 -4.58
C ALA A 202 15.42 -14.92 -5.33
N GLN A 203 16.37 -14.10 -5.81
CA GLN A 203 16.07 -12.92 -6.63
C GLN A 203 15.43 -13.28 -7.98
N GLU A 204 15.80 -14.40 -8.60
CA GLU A 204 15.13 -14.89 -9.81
C GLU A 204 13.63 -15.09 -9.59
N SER A 205 13.21 -15.52 -8.39
CA SER A 205 11.78 -15.66 -8.07
C SER A 205 11.00 -14.34 -8.06
N VAL A 206 11.69 -13.20 -7.99
CA VAL A 206 11.10 -11.85 -8.03
C VAL A 206 11.05 -11.31 -9.47
N TYR A 207 12.12 -11.53 -10.25
CA TYR A 207 12.27 -10.93 -11.58
C TYR A 207 11.75 -11.83 -12.72
N MET A 208 11.83 -13.15 -12.55
CA MET A 208 11.36 -14.13 -13.52
C MET A 208 9.95 -14.62 -13.18
N LYS A 209 8.99 -14.29 -14.06
CA LYS A 209 7.63 -14.82 -13.93
C LYS A 209 7.63 -16.34 -14.14
N GLY A 210 7.18 -17.09 -13.14
CA GLY A 210 7.10 -18.55 -13.22
C GLY A 210 8.43 -19.27 -13.05
N PHE A 211 9.37 -18.68 -12.29
CA PHE A 211 10.66 -19.32 -11.97
C PHE A 211 10.45 -20.76 -11.45
N PRO A 212 10.95 -21.80 -12.16
CA PRO A 212 10.57 -23.19 -11.92
C PRO A 212 11.14 -23.78 -10.63
N TYR A 213 12.21 -23.20 -10.10
CA TYR A 213 12.89 -23.72 -8.91
C TYR A 213 12.48 -23.04 -7.61
N LYS A 214 11.41 -22.22 -7.61
CA LYS A 214 11.01 -21.44 -6.43
C LYS A 214 10.81 -22.31 -5.19
N ASP A 215 10.08 -23.42 -5.31
CA ASP A 215 9.78 -24.30 -4.17
C ASP A 215 11.03 -25.01 -3.63
N GLU A 216 11.97 -25.32 -4.52
CA GLU A 216 13.25 -25.92 -4.14
C GLU A 216 14.15 -24.92 -3.40
N VAL A 217 14.19 -23.67 -3.86
CA VAL A 217 14.89 -22.58 -3.18
C VAL A 217 14.26 -22.29 -1.81
N VAL A 218 12.93 -22.33 -1.69
CA VAL A 218 12.22 -22.25 -0.40
C VAL A 218 12.61 -23.40 0.53
N SER A 219 12.68 -24.62 0.01
CA SER A 219 13.10 -25.80 0.79
C SER A 219 14.54 -25.66 1.31
N ILE A 220 15.46 -25.23 0.46
CA ILE A 220 16.86 -24.97 0.83
C ILE A 220 16.94 -23.86 1.90
N TYR A 221 16.20 -22.77 1.73
CA TYR A 221 16.15 -21.67 2.71
C TYR A 221 15.59 -22.11 4.08
N ASN A 222 14.53 -22.92 4.09
CA ASN A 222 13.93 -23.41 5.34
C ASN A 222 14.89 -24.30 6.15
N GLY A 223 15.83 -24.98 5.47
CA GLY A 223 16.88 -25.77 6.10
C GLY A 223 18.04 -24.95 6.69
N LEU A 224 18.08 -23.63 6.49
CA LEU A 224 19.11 -22.77 7.08
C LEU A 224 19.00 -22.67 8.61
N SER A 225 20.13 -22.50 9.26
CA SER A 225 20.15 -22.19 10.69
C SER A 225 19.56 -20.80 10.98
N GLU A 226 19.08 -20.58 12.19
CA GLU A 226 18.58 -19.26 12.60
C GLU A 226 19.67 -18.18 12.58
N THR A 227 20.94 -18.56 12.74
CA THR A 227 22.07 -17.65 12.56
C THR A 227 22.23 -17.23 11.09
N ASP A 228 22.12 -18.17 10.15
CA ASP A 228 22.24 -17.86 8.71
C ASP A 228 21.08 -17.00 8.22
N LYS A 229 19.86 -17.28 8.67
CA LYS A 229 18.66 -16.49 8.31
C LYS A 229 18.74 -15.04 8.79
N LYS A 230 19.49 -14.77 9.87
CA LYS A 230 19.68 -13.41 10.42
C LYS A 230 20.79 -12.61 9.75
N THR A 231 21.62 -13.25 8.91
CA THR A 231 22.58 -12.52 8.06
C THR A 231 21.84 -11.63 7.05
N ASP A 232 22.51 -10.61 6.50
CA ASP A 232 21.89 -9.73 5.49
C ASP A 232 21.43 -10.51 4.26
N SER A 233 22.25 -11.47 3.79
CA SER A 233 21.86 -12.39 2.72
C SER A 233 20.64 -13.23 3.12
N GLY A 234 20.61 -13.78 4.34
CA GLY A 234 19.47 -14.56 4.85
C GLY A 234 18.16 -13.78 4.88
N LYS A 235 18.20 -12.52 5.34
CA LYS A 235 17.04 -11.60 5.33
C LYS A 235 16.59 -11.27 3.91
N THR A 236 17.53 -11.02 2.99
CA THR A 236 17.20 -10.75 1.59
C THR A 236 16.60 -11.97 0.89
N ILE A 237 17.13 -13.17 1.14
CA ILE A 237 16.52 -14.41 0.64
C ILE A 237 15.08 -14.54 1.15
N HIS A 238 14.85 -14.32 2.45
CA HIS A 238 13.51 -14.34 3.02
C HIS A 238 12.56 -13.38 2.30
N THR A 239 12.95 -12.11 2.17
CA THR A 239 12.13 -11.08 1.52
C THR A 239 11.82 -11.41 0.06
N CYS A 240 12.77 -11.99 -0.68
CA CYS A 240 12.53 -12.39 -2.07
C CYS A 240 11.53 -13.56 -2.17
N LEU A 241 11.65 -14.56 -1.30
CA LEU A 241 10.79 -15.75 -1.32
C LEU A 241 9.39 -15.49 -0.73
N PHE A 242 9.32 -14.63 0.28
CA PHE A 242 8.14 -14.25 1.04
C PHE A 242 7.98 -12.73 1.07
N PRO A 243 7.67 -12.09 -0.08
CA PRO A 243 7.61 -10.64 -0.17
C PRO A 243 6.48 -10.07 0.70
N PRO A 244 6.69 -8.92 1.34
CA PRO A 244 5.65 -8.25 2.11
C PRO A 244 4.52 -7.75 1.21
N VAL A 245 3.37 -7.43 1.81
CA VAL A 245 2.31 -6.72 1.10
C VAL A 245 2.83 -5.36 0.63
N VAL A 246 2.72 -5.10 -0.66
CA VAL A 246 3.22 -3.89 -1.31
C VAL A 246 2.19 -2.77 -1.23
N VAL A 247 2.63 -1.58 -0.84
CA VAL A 247 1.84 -0.34 -0.88
C VAL A 247 1.67 0.12 -2.33
N ASN A 248 0.43 0.31 -2.76
CA ASN A 248 0.07 0.78 -4.10
C ASN A 248 -0.37 2.24 -4.10
N GLU A 249 -0.48 2.82 -5.29
CA GLU A 249 -1.10 4.14 -5.45
C GLU A 249 -2.55 4.09 -4.93
N GLY A 250 -2.89 5.03 -4.04
CA GLY A 250 -4.19 5.06 -3.37
C GLY A 250 -4.21 4.45 -1.97
N ASP A 251 -3.17 3.73 -1.55
CA ASP A 251 -3.07 3.16 -0.21
C ASP A 251 -2.54 4.19 0.80
N GLU A 252 -2.72 3.92 2.10
CA GLU A 252 -2.00 4.64 3.16
C GLU A 252 -0.51 4.26 3.11
N MET A 253 0.34 5.23 3.41
CA MET A 253 1.79 5.04 3.48
C MET A 253 2.15 4.07 4.61
N VAL A 254 3.24 3.35 4.42
CA VAL A 254 3.80 2.48 5.45
C VAL A 254 5.01 3.14 6.07
N ASP A 255 5.07 3.07 7.39
CA ASP A 255 6.09 3.69 8.20
C ASP A 255 7.18 2.70 8.66
N ALA A 256 8.31 3.24 9.14
CA ALA A 256 9.44 2.51 9.72
C ALA A 256 10.31 3.43 10.57
N ASP A 257 11.18 2.86 11.40
CA ASP A 257 12.26 3.59 12.05
C ASP A 257 13.29 4.01 10.99
N LEU A 258 13.48 5.32 10.82
CA LEU A 258 14.38 5.92 9.84
C LEU A 258 15.50 6.68 10.56
N PHE A 259 16.73 6.23 10.39
CA PHE A 259 17.89 6.84 11.01
C PHE A 259 18.41 7.98 10.14
N ASP A 260 18.75 9.13 10.74
CA ASP A 260 19.55 10.18 10.10
C ASP A 260 21.06 9.96 10.27
N LEU A 261 21.87 10.87 9.75
CA LEU A 261 23.33 10.76 9.76
C LEU A 261 23.92 10.78 11.19
N GLU A 262 23.23 11.43 12.13
CA GLU A 262 23.55 11.50 13.55
C GLU A 262 23.04 10.27 14.34
N GLY A 263 22.22 9.41 13.71
CA GLY A 263 21.62 8.22 14.30
C GLY A 263 20.33 8.48 15.07
N LYS A 264 19.74 9.67 14.96
CA LYS A 264 18.41 9.96 15.50
C LYS A 264 17.36 9.30 14.62
N ILE A 265 16.33 8.76 15.29
CA ILE A 265 15.21 8.08 14.66
C ILE A 265 14.13 9.10 14.29
N HIS A 266 13.64 8.99 13.06
CA HIS A 266 12.49 9.67 12.48
C HIS A 266 11.53 8.64 11.91
N HIS A 267 10.32 9.07 11.59
CA HIS A 267 9.29 8.27 10.92
C HIS A 267 8.70 9.07 9.77
N LEU A 268 8.21 8.41 8.71
CA LEU A 268 7.47 9.12 7.66
C LEU A 268 6.26 9.86 8.22
N ALA A 269 5.61 9.33 9.26
CA ALA A 269 4.48 10.01 9.91
C ALA A 269 4.84 11.35 10.53
N ASP A 270 6.10 11.58 10.90
CA ASP A 270 6.58 12.85 11.47
C ASP A 270 6.48 14.00 10.46
N TYR A 271 6.42 13.68 9.17
CA TYR A 271 6.35 14.64 8.07
C TYR A 271 4.93 14.84 7.50
N LYS A 272 3.89 14.28 8.15
CA LYS A 272 2.48 14.56 7.79
C LYS A 272 2.16 16.05 7.90
N GLY A 273 1.21 16.50 7.09
CA GLY A 273 0.83 17.91 6.95
C GLY A 273 1.50 18.62 5.77
N LYS A 274 2.56 18.04 5.19
CA LYS A 274 3.13 18.41 3.88
C LYS A 274 3.10 17.21 2.95
N TYR A 275 3.18 17.46 1.65
CA TYR A 275 3.50 16.38 0.70
C TYR A 275 4.87 15.81 1.07
N MET A 276 5.11 14.53 0.78
CA MET A 276 6.43 13.92 0.90
C MET A 276 6.86 13.34 -0.45
N LEU A 277 8.07 13.67 -0.90
CA LEU A 277 8.72 13.00 -2.01
C LEU A 277 9.80 12.08 -1.44
N VAL A 278 9.48 10.80 -1.34
CA VAL A 278 10.43 9.77 -0.92
C VAL A 278 11.22 9.29 -2.14
N ASP A 279 12.54 9.46 -2.11
CA ASP A 279 13.48 9.00 -3.15
C ASP A 279 14.28 7.81 -2.61
N ILE A 280 14.08 6.63 -3.19
CA ILE A 280 14.84 5.43 -2.85
C ILE A 280 16.07 5.34 -3.75
N TRP A 281 17.25 5.47 -3.13
CA TRP A 281 18.52 5.63 -3.83
C TRP A 281 19.66 4.74 -3.29
N SER A 282 20.78 4.75 -4.00
CA SER A 282 22.04 4.11 -3.61
C SER A 282 23.22 4.90 -4.19
N SER A 283 24.34 4.92 -3.48
CA SER A 283 25.61 5.54 -3.88
C SER A 283 26.20 4.94 -5.17
N GLY A 284 25.91 3.67 -5.46
CA GLY A 284 26.35 3.00 -6.69
C GLY A 284 25.48 3.27 -7.92
N CYS A 285 24.39 4.02 -7.75
CA CYS A 285 23.41 4.27 -8.81
C CYS A 285 23.68 5.60 -9.52
N GLY A 286 24.30 5.54 -10.70
CA GLY A 286 24.58 6.72 -11.54
C GLY A 286 23.36 7.62 -11.77
N PRO A 287 22.20 7.08 -12.22
CA PRO A 287 20.97 7.87 -12.36
C PRO A 287 20.45 8.52 -11.08
N CYS A 288 20.67 7.90 -9.92
CA CYS A 288 20.31 8.47 -8.63
C CYS A 288 21.16 9.71 -8.34
N ILE A 289 22.48 9.63 -8.56
CA ILE A 289 23.39 10.77 -8.38
C ILE A 289 23.06 11.92 -9.34
N MET A 290 22.66 11.60 -10.59
CA MET A 290 22.22 12.62 -11.56
C MET A 290 20.93 13.35 -11.14
N ALA A 291 20.12 12.77 -10.26
CA ALA A 291 18.87 13.37 -9.77
C ALA A 291 19.08 14.38 -8.64
N LEU A 292 20.16 14.25 -7.86
CA LEU A 292 20.40 15.05 -6.66
C LEU A 292 20.35 16.58 -6.88
N PRO A 293 20.90 17.15 -7.97
CA PRO A 293 20.78 18.59 -8.22
C PRO A 293 19.33 19.06 -8.35
N GLU A 294 18.50 18.30 -9.05
CA GLU A 294 17.08 18.62 -9.24
C GLU A 294 16.28 18.42 -7.94
N MET A 295 16.61 17.39 -7.15
CA MET A 295 16.04 17.19 -5.80
C MET A 295 16.34 18.38 -4.88
N LYS A 296 17.56 18.93 -4.91
CA LYS A 296 17.96 20.13 -4.16
C LYS A 296 17.10 21.34 -4.55
N GLU A 297 16.88 21.53 -5.84
CA GLU A 297 16.04 22.61 -6.36
C GLU A 297 14.58 22.45 -5.91
N ILE A 298 14.02 21.24 -6.01
CA ILE A 298 12.67 20.90 -5.55
C ILE A 298 12.52 21.15 -4.05
N SER A 299 13.47 20.67 -3.24
CA SER A 299 13.45 20.85 -1.79
C SER A 299 13.44 22.34 -1.41
N ASN A 300 14.22 23.17 -2.09
CA ASN A 300 14.27 24.60 -1.83
C ASN A 300 12.99 25.32 -2.29
N GLN A 301 12.51 25.01 -3.49
CA GLN A 301 11.35 25.65 -4.09
C GLN A 301 10.06 25.32 -3.33
N TYR A 302 9.90 24.08 -2.87
CA TYR A 302 8.67 23.59 -2.28
C TYR A 302 8.72 23.39 -0.76
N LYS A 303 9.74 23.91 -0.06
CA LYS A 303 9.96 23.70 1.37
C LYS A 303 8.73 23.89 2.28
N ASP A 304 7.81 24.78 1.91
CA ASP A 304 6.61 25.09 2.69
C ASP A 304 5.45 24.09 2.43
N LYS A 305 5.48 23.38 1.29
CA LYS A 305 4.43 22.46 0.83
C LYS A 305 4.86 20.98 0.76
N LEU A 306 6.15 20.72 0.57
CA LEU A 306 6.74 19.42 0.28
C LEU A 306 8.00 19.20 1.13
N THR A 307 8.12 18.02 1.72
CA THR A 307 9.35 17.50 2.31
C THR A 307 9.98 16.51 1.35
N VAL A 308 11.25 16.72 1.01
CA VAL A 308 12.04 15.74 0.25
C VAL A 308 12.75 14.81 1.23
N ILE A 309 12.57 13.50 1.05
CA ILE A 309 13.14 12.46 1.91
C ILE A 309 13.90 11.47 1.04
N SER A 310 15.24 11.50 1.07
CA SER A 310 16.05 10.50 0.37
C SER A 310 16.33 9.33 1.30
N LEU A 311 15.81 8.17 0.95
CA LEU A 311 15.97 6.91 1.67
C LEU A 311 17.04 6.05 0.98
N SER A 312 18.17 5.83 1.65
CA SER A 312 19.24 5.00 1.10
C SER A 312 18.98 3.51 1.32
N SER A 313 19.26 2.72 0.31
CA SER A 313 19.31 1.25 0.38
C SER A 313 20.70 0.68 0.68
N ASP A 314 21.70 1.56 0.87
CA ASP A 314 23.07 1.17 1.17
C ASP A 314 23.28 0.82 2.66
N PRO A 315 24.29 -0.01 2.98
CA PRO A 315 24.74 -0.18 4.36
C PRO A 315 25.15 1.16 5.01
N GLU A 316 25.02 1.24 6.34
CA GLU A 316 25.22 2.48 7.10
C GLU A 316 26.53 3.21 6.78
N LYS A 317 27.67 2.48 6.78
CA LYS A 317 29.01 3.04 6.52
C LYS A 317 29.09 3.69 5.13
N THR A 318 28.54 3.02 4.12
CA THR A 318 28.54 3.47 2.73
C THR A 318 27.59 4.65 2.54
N TRP A 319 26.38 4.56 3.09
CA TRP A 319 25.40 5.63 3.06
C TRP A 319 25.92 6.92 3.71
N LYS A 320 26.50 6.86 4.91
CA LYS A 320 27.09 8.03 5.59
C LYS A 320 28.22 8.66 4.78
N ARG A 321 29.11 7.84 4.21
CA ARG A 321 30.20 8.31 3.34
C ARG A 321 29.69 9.02 2.09
N ALA A 322 28.75 8.41 1.36
CA ALA A 322 28.19 8.95 0.13
C ALA A 322 27.37 10.23 0.38
N SER A 323 26.62 10.27 1.47
CA SER A 323 25.83 11.45 1.87
C SER A 323 26.69 12.69 2.08
N GLY A 324 27.87 12.53 2.71
CA GLY A 324 28.84 13.61 2.88
C GLY A 324 29.48 14.11 1.58
N GLN A 325 29.59 13.25 0.55
CA GLN A 325 30.19 13.61 -0.74
C GLN A 325 29.26 14.47 -1.62
N HIS A 326 27.94 14.36 -1.43
CA HIS A 326 26.95 14.98 -2.31
C HIS A 326 26.17 16.14 -1.66
N GLU A 327 26.57 16.58 -0.45
CA GLU A 327 25.96 17.70 0.28
C GLU A 327 24.42 17.64 0.30
N MET A 328 23.88 16.47 0.63
CA MET A 328 22.43 16.26 0.74
C MET A 328 21.93 16.97 2.01
N ILE A 329 21.40 18.19 1.84
CA ILE A 329 20.96 19.09 2.93
C ILE A 329 19.49 18.91 3.35
N TRP A 330 18.74 18.03 2.68
CA TRP A 330 17.37 17.66 3.05
C TRP A 330 17.35 16.37 3.87
N GLU A 331 16.16 15.90 4.25
CA GLU A 331 16.01 14.66 5.03
C GLU A 331 16.65 13.49 4.28
N ASN A 332 17.77 13.01 4.80
CA ASN A 332 18.53 11.91 4.24
C ASN A 332 18.57 10.83 5.29
N LEU A 333 17.89 9.73 5.01
CA LEU A 333 17.52 8.72 5.99
C LEU A 333 17.89 7.32 5.50
N ASN A 334 17.96 6.37 6.43
CA ASN A 334 18.20 4.96 6.16
C ASN A 334 17.39 4.11 7.15
N ASP A 335 16.71 3.07 6.67
CA ASP A 335 15.97 2.16 7.55
C ASP A 335 16.85 1.03 8.13
N LEU A 336 18.11 0.96 7.72
CA LEU A 336 19.11 -0.07 8.05
C LEU A 336 18.65 -1.50 7.73
N GLN A 337 17.65 -1.64 6.87
CA GLN A 337 17.14 -2.92 6.38
C GLN A 337 17.51 -3.16 4.91
N GLY A 338 18.12 -2.17 4.24
CA GLY A 338 18.53 -2.24 2.84
C GLY A 338 17.34 -2.54 1.93
N MET A 339 17.39 -3.66 1.22
CA MET A 339 16.28 -4.06 0.34
C MET A 339 15.09 -4.69 1.09
N ASN A 340 15.19 -4.94 2.40
CA ASN A 340 14.20 -5.70 3.17
C ASN A 340 13.15 -4.82 3.88
N GLY A 341 13.44 -3.53 4.06
CA GLY A 341 12.58 -2.60 4.78
C GLY A 341 11.59 -1.90 3.86
N LEU A 342 11.56 -0.58 3.91
CA LEU A 342 10.66 0.23 3.09
C LEU A 342 10.87 0.00 1.60
N TYR A 343 12.08 -0.36 1.16
CA TYR A 343 12.35 -0.78 -0.23
C TYR A 343 11.37 -1.89 -0.68
N ALA A 344 11.24 -2.96 0.10
CA ALA A 344 10.34 -4.07 -0.21
C ALA A 344 8.87 -3.71 0.00
N LYS A 345 8.53 -2.97 1.07
CA LYS A 345 7.14 -2.58 1.37
C LYS A 345 6.56 -1.62 0.34
N TYR A 346 7.38 -0.75 -0.25
CA TYR A 346 6.98 0.06 -1.40
C TYR A 346 7.16 -0.68 -2.74
N GLY A 347 7.53 -1.95 -2.73
CA GLY A 347 7.63 -2.79 -3.93
C GLY A 347 8.60 -2.25 -4.97
N VAL A 348 9.71 -1.67 -4.52
CA VAL A 348 10.73 -1.12 -5.43
C VAL A 348 11.41 -2.25 -6.19
N ARG A 349 11.53 -2.09 -7.50
CA ARG A 349 12.17 -3.05 -8.41
C ARG A 349 13.36 -2.49 -9.19
N GLY A 350 13.61 -1.19 -9.06
CA GLY A 350 14.71 -0.47 -9.69
C GLY A 350 14.91 0.89 -9.02
N ILE A 351 16.09 1.47 -9.15
CA ILE A 351 16.44 2.75 -8.53
C ILE A 351 17.00 3.74 -9.58
N PRO A 352 16.78 5.06 -9.42
CA PRO A 352 16.02 5.69 -8.33
C PRO A 352 14.53 5.37 -8.45
N SER A 353 13.85 5.23 -7.32
CA SER A 353 12.39 5.08 -7.27
C SER A 353 11.80 6.14 -6.37
N TYR A 354 10.75 6.77 -6.84
CA TYR A 354 10.14 7.91 -6.18
C TYR A 354 8.71 7.56 -5.76
N ILE A 355 8.36 7.94 -4.54
CA ILE A 355 7.02 7.78 -3.97
C ILE A 355 6.56 9.16 -3.51
N LEU A 356 5.52 9.68 -4.16
CA LEU A 356 4.86 10.92 -3.76
C LEU A 356 3.69 10.59 -2.83
N ILE A 357 3.70 11.19 -1.64
CA ILE A 357 2.72 10.95 -0.58
C ILE A 357 2.03 12.27 -0.22
N SER A 358 0.72 12.21 0.02
CA SER A 358 -0.11 13.36 0.38
C SER A 358 0.14 13.82 1.83
N PRO A 359 -0.29 15.05 2.20
CA PRO A 359 -0.25 15.54 3.58
C PRO A 359 -0.94 14.63 4.62
N GLN A 360 -1.91 13.83 4.20
CA GLN A 360 -2.65 12.91 5.07
C GLN A 360 -1.91 11.57 5.26
N GLY A 361 -0.90 11.30 4.43
CA GLY A 361 -0.16 10.03 4.40
C GLY A 361 -0.64 9.07 3.32
N LYS A 362 -1.35 9.52 2.27
CA LYS A 362 -1.81 8.65 1.18
C LYS A 362 -0.80 8.60 0.04
N VAL A 363 -0.45 7.43 -0.47
CA VAL A 363 0.43 7.32 -1.65
C VAL A 363 -0.31 7.81 -2.89
N LEU A 364 0.19 8.88 -3.49
CA LEU A 364 -0.41 9.51 -4.67
C LEU A 364 0.15 8.96 -5.97
N LYS A 365 1.48 8.77 -6.02
CA LYS A 365 2.16 8.33 -7.24
C LYS A 365 3.45 7.59 -6.92
N LYS A 366 3.77 6.59 -7.75
CA LYS A 366 5.06 5.88 -7.74
C LYS A 366 5.66 5.87 -9.15
N TRP A 367 6.96 6.10 -9.27
CA TRP A 367 7.67 5.92 -10.55
C TRP A 367 9.14 5.56 -10.34
N THR A 368 9.77 5.00 -11.36
CA THR A 368 11.16 4.53 -11.33
C THR A 368 11.94 5.14 -12.49
N GLY A 369 13.21 5.43 -12.25
CA GLY A 369 14.13 6.04 -13.20
C GLY A 369 14.14 7.57 -13.15
N TYR A 370 15.18 8.16 -13.72
CA TYR A 370 15.37 9.60 -13.75
C TYR A 370 15.85 10.05 -15.13
N GLY A 371 15.22 11.11 -15.65
CA GLY A 371 15.71 11.93 -16.75
C GLY A 371 15.84 13.38 -16.31
N LYS A 372 16.79 14.13 -16.88
CA LYS A 372 17.03 15.53 -16.51
C LYS A 372 15.76 16.37 -16.68
N GLY A 373 15.28 17.02 -15.62
CA GLY A 373 14.08 17.87 -15.61
C GLY A 373 12.76 17.13 -15.37
N SER A 374 12.80 15.79 -15.25
CA SER A 374 11.59 14.97 -15.14
C SER A 374 10.91 15.08 -13.77
N LEU A 375 11.66 15.36 -12.69
CA LEU A 375 11.13 15.37 -11.34
C LEU A 375 10.32 16.62 -11.08
N LYS A 376 10.85 17.79 -11.45
CA LYS A 376 10.15 19.07 -11.35
C LYS A 376 8.84 19.04 -12.13
N GLN A 377 8.86 18.48 -13.33
CA GLN A 377 7.66 18.32 -14.16
C GLN A 377 6.59 17.50 -13.41
N LYS A 378 6.98 16.35 -12.83
CA LYS A 378 6.05 15.49 -12.11
C LYS A 378 5.54 16.11 -10.82
N ILE A 379 6.42 16.71 -10.00
CA ILE A 379 6.06 17.29 -8.70
C ILE A 379 5.11 18.47 -8.85
N ARG A 380 5.37 19.34 -9.84
CA ARG A 380 4.55 20.50 -10.12
C ARG A 380 3.06 20.15 -10.26
N ARG A 381 2.73 19.08 -10.99
CA ARG A 381 1.35 18.61 -11.20
C ARG A 381 0.58 18.38 -9.90
N TRP A 382 1.26 17.99 -8.84
CA TRP A 382 0.65 17.62 -7.57
C TRP A 382 0.77 18.71 -6.50
N VAL A 383 1.85 19.49 -6.54
CA VAL A 383 2.16 20.48 -5.48
C VAL A 383 1.78 21.91 -5.88
N ASP A 384 1.81 22.23 -7.18
CA ASP A 384 1.50 23.57 -7.68
C ASP A 384 0.11 23.71 -8.27
N THR A 385 -0.43 22.67 -8.91
CA THR A 385 -1.77 22.74 -9.49
C THR A 385 -2.78 22.92 -8.35
N PRO A 386 -3.49 24.06 -8.28
CA PRO A 386 -4.59 24.20 -7.34
C PRO A 386 -5.57 23.05 -7.57
N SER A 387 -6.09 22.46 -6.49
CA SER A 387 -7.21 21.51 -6.58
C SER A 387 -8.43 22.26 -7.14
N TYR A 388 -8.56 22.34 -8.45
CA TYR A 388 -9.73 22.89 -9.09
C TYR A 388 -10.82 21.83 -9.05
N ALA A 389 -11.92 22.13 -8.35
CA ALA A 389 -13.11 21.32 -8.47
C ALA A 389 -13.62 21.41 -9.91
N MET A 390 -13.90 20.26 -10.52
CA MET A 390 -14.65 20.21 -11.76
C MET A 390 -15.93 21.04 -11.59
N SER A 391 -16.23 21.90 -12.56
CA SER A 391 -17.46 22.69 -12.57
C SER A 391 -18.07 22.69 -13.95
N MET A 392 -19.39 22.87 -14.02
CA MET A 392 -20.11 22.85 -15.28
C MET A 392 -21.08 24.02 -15.35
N VAL A 393 -21.12 24.67 -16.52
CA VAL A 393 -22.07 25.73 -16.86
C VAL A 393 -22.75 25.32 -18.16
N ALA A 394 -24.07 25.13 -18.13
CA ALA A 394 -24.85 24.76 -19.30
C ALA A 394 -25.82 25.90 -19.69
N SER A 395 -25.93 26.15 -20.99
CA SER A 395 -26.93 27.02 -21.63
C SER A 395 -27.75 26.21 -22.65
N GLU A 396 -28.72 26.84 -23.33
CA GLU A 396 -29.55 26.17 -24.35
C GLU A 396 -28.74 25.59 -25.52
N THR A 397 -27.58 26.18 -25.85
CA THR A 397 -26.80 25.83 -27.04
C THR A 397 -25.38 25.36 -26.73
N THR A 398 -24.90 25.54 -25.50
CA THR A 398 -23.51 25.29 -25.13
C THR A 398 -23.39 24.69 -23.73
N THR A 399 -22.52 23.70 -23.56
CA THR A 399 -22.11 23.20 -22.24
C THR A 399 -20.62 23.42 -22.05
N ILE A 400 -20.24 24.08 -20.96
CA ILE A 400 -18.85 24.34 -20.60
C ILE A 400 -18.54 23.53 -19.34
N VAL A 401 -17.50 22.70 -19.41
CA VAL A 401 -16.98 21.90 -18.32
C VAL A 401 -15.57 22.39 -17.99
N ASN A 402 -15.38 23.01 -16.83
CA ASN A 402 -14.07 23.45 -16.37
C ASN A 402 -13.41 22.35 -15.55
N TYR A 403 -12.11 22.14 -15.78
CA TYR A 403 -11.27 21.17 -15.07
C TYR A 403 -11.91 19.77 -14.97
N PRO A 404 -12.29 19.15 -16.09
CA PRO A 404 -12.91 17.82 -16.06
C PRO A 404 -11.98 16.82 -15.39
N THR A 405 -12.56 15.93 -14.57
CA THR A 405 -11.78 14.81 -14.02
C THR A 405 -11.33 13.86 -15.14
N VAL A 406 -10.12 13.33 -15.03
CA VAL A 406 -9.52 12.37 -15.96
C VAL A 406 -9.27 11.08 -15.19
N ARG A 407 -9.81 9.96 -15.67
CA ARG A 407 -9.72 8.66 -14.98
C ARG A 407 -8.28 8.12 -15.01
N THR A 408 -7.70 8.06 -16.20
CA THR A 408 -6.34 7.56 -16.42
C THR A 408 -5.66 8.38 -17.50
N SER A 409 -4.35 8.54 -17.40
CA SER A 409 -3.53 9.16 -18.44
C SER A 409 -2.15 8.52 -18.47
N ASN A 410 -1.60 8.37 -19.67
CA ASN A 410 -0.24 7.89 -19.89
C ASN A 410 0.77 9.02 -20.12
N THR A 411 0.34 10.27 -20.06
CA THR A 411 1.14 11.48 -20.30
C THR A 411 0.94 12.50 -19.20
N ASP A 412 2.02 13.20 -18.84
CA ASP A 412 1.99 14.31 -17.88
C ASP A 412 2.00 15.68 -18.59
N ILE A 413 1.90 15.69 -19.93
CA ILE A 413 2.02 16.91 -20.74
C ILE A 413 0.71 17.67 -20.76
N HIS A 414 -0.40 16.99 -21.03
CA HIS A 414 -1.68 17.64 -21.31
C HIS A 414 -2.55 17.74 -20.04
N GLU A 415 -2.82 18.96 -19.56
CA GLU A 415 -3.86 19.23 -18.57
C GLU A 415 -5.10 19.84 -19.25
N ILE A 416 -6.25 19.17 -19.16
CA ILE A 416 -7.50 19.69 -19.71
C ILE A 416 -8.06 20.76 -18.77
N ARG A 417 -8.03 22.02 -19.19
CA ARG A 417 -8.56 23.14 -18.42
C ARG A 417 -10.04 23.33 -18.62
N GLN A 418 -10.52 23.09 -19.83
CA GLN A 418 -11.92 23.30 -20.16
C GLN A 418 -12.33 22.49 -21.38
N VAL A 419 -13.56 21.98 -21.37
CA VAL A 419 -14.22 21.40 -22.54
C VAL A 419 -15.49 22.17 -22.79
N GLU A 420 -15.65 22.68 -24.01
CA GLU A 420 -16.86 23.39 -24.46
C GLU A 420 -17.53 22.56 -25.55
N LEU A 421 -18.81 22.25 -25.35
CA LEU A 421 -19.62 21.42 -26.23
C LEU A 421 -20.74 22.26 -26.85
N SER A 422 -20.90 22.17 -28.16
CA SER A 422 -22.03 22.72 -28.90
C SER A 422 -22.49 21.75 -29.98
N ASP A 423 -23.57 22.09 -30.68
CA ASP A 423 -24.07 21.30 -31.81
C ASP A 423 -23.10 21.27 -33.01
N THR A 424 -22.09 22.14 -33.04
CA THR A 424 -21.19 22.30 -34.20
C THR A 424 -19.73 21.88 -33.93
N ALA A 425 -19.32 21.82 -32.66
CA ALA A 425 -17.96 21.43 -32.29
C ALA A 425 -17.84 20.98 -30.83
N ALA A 426 -16.77 20.22 -30.55
CA ALA A 426 -16.22 20.06 -29.22
C ALA A 426 -14.86 20.79 -29.15
N ILE A 427 -14.71 21.72 -28.23
CA ILE A 427 -13.51 22.54 -28.05
C ILE A 427 -12.84 22.12 -26.75
N VAL A 428 -11.57 21.71 -26.83
CA VAL A 428 -10.79 21.27 -25.67
C VAL A 428 -9.63 22.23 -25.47
N ARG A 429 -9.67 22.99 -24.37
CA ARG A 429 -8.61 23.92 -23.98
C ARG A 429 -7.63 23.19 -23.07
N VAL A 430 -6.37 23.15 -23.49
CA VAL A 430 -5.31 22.38 -22.84
C VAL A 430 -4.23 23.33 -22.38
N HIS A 431 -3.77 23.10 -21.16
CA HIS A 431 -2.54 23.68 -20.66
C HIS A 431 -1.45 22.61 -20.68
N GLY A 432 -0.42 22.83 -21.48
CA GLY A 432 0.69 21.91 -21.69
C GLY A 432 1.86 22.19 -20.76
N TYR A 433 2.38 21.14 -20.11
CA TYR A 433 3.57 21.19 -19.26
C TYR A 433 4.65 20.23 -19.76
N TYR A 434 5.82 20.76 -20.11
CA TYR A 434 6.96 19.92 -20.47
C TYR A 434 8.29 20.61 -20.16
N ILE A 435 9.39 19.93 -20.41
CA ILE A 435 10.72 20.44 -20.06
C ILE A 435 11.00 21.73 -20.87
N PRO A 436 11.43 22.84 -20.24
CA PRO A 436 11.77 24.06 -20.95
C PRO A 436 12.74 23.82 -22.10
N LYS A 437 12.48 24.44 -23.27
CA LYS A 437 13.27 24.30 -24.52
C LYS A 437 13.25 22.93 -25.17
N TYR A 438 12.65 21.90 -24.56
CA TYR A 438 12.40 20.64 -25.24
C TYR A 438 11.17 20.75 -26.12
N TRP A 439 11.01 19.82 -27.04
CA TRP A 439 9.85 19.79 -27.92
C TRP A 439 8.82 18.75 -27.50
N ILE A 440 7.56 19.06 -27.75
CA ILE A 440 6.45 18.11 -27.80
C ILE A 440 5.98 18.00 -29.26
N GLN A 441 5.35 16.89 -29.62
CA GLN A 441 4.72 16.73 -30.93
C GLN A 441 3.32 16.16 -30.68
N VAL A 442 2.31 16.82 -31.24
CA VAL A 442 0.93 16.35 -31.20
C VAL A 442 0.52 15.95 -32.61
N SER A 443 0.03 14.72 -32.77
CA SER A 443 -0.37 14.22 -34.09
C SER A 443 -1.70 14.83 -34.54
N SER A 444 -1.83 15.15 -35.84
CA SER A 444 -3.12 15.54 -36.45
C SER A 444 -4.17 14.43 -36.39
N SER A 445 -3.76 13.20 -36.11
CA SER A 445 -4.63 12.05 -35.89
C SER A 445 -5.37 12.04 -34.55
N ILE A 446 -5.04 12.99 -33.65
CA ILE A 446 -5.69 13.10 -32.34
C ILE A 446 -7.21 13.24 -32.52
N ALA A 447 -7.96 12.48 -31.74
CA ALA A 447 -9.41 12.45 -31.82
C ALA A 447 -10.03 12.29 -30.44
N LEU A 448 -11.28 12.72 -30.32
CA LEU A 448 -12.10 12.36 -29.17
C LEU A 448 -12.82 11.04 -29.45
N ILE A 449 -12.88 10.16 -28.46
CA ILE A 449 -13.64 8.91 -28.51
C ILE A 449 -14.72 9.00 -27.43
N ALA A 450 -15.98 9.17 -27.83
CA ALA A 450 -17.11 9.20 -26.92
C ALA A 450 -17.29 7.86 -26.18
N ASP A 451 -17.99 7.89 -25.05
CA ASP A 451 -18.33 6.69 -24.26
C ASP A 451 -19.09 5.60 -25.03
N ASN A 452 -19.81 5.96 -26.09
CA ASN A 452 -20.46 5.04 -27.02
C ASN A 452 -19.52 4.52 -28.14
N GLY A 453 -18.25 4.89 -28.13
CA GLY A 453 -17.23 4.51 -29.12
C GLY A 453 -17.18 5.40 -30.37
N THR A 454 -18.03 6.43 -30.49
CA THR A 454 -17.99 7.35 -31.65
C THR A 454 -16.68 8.14 -31.66
N VAL A 455 -16.01 8.16 -32.80
CA VAL A 455 -14.79 8.95 -33.00
C VAL A 455 -15.16 10.31 -33.59
N CYS A 456 -14.74 11.37 -32.91
CA CYS A 456 -14.85 12.76 -33.35
C CYS A 456 -13.45 13.29 -33.74
N PRO A 457 -13.13 13.37 -35.04
CA PRO A 457 -11.82 13.82 -35.52
C PRO A 457 -11.51 15.27 -35.17
N LEU A 458 -10.21 15.60 -35.10
CA LEU A 458 -9.74 16.97 -35.00
C LEU A 458 -10.04 17.73 -36.31
N LYS A 459 -10.60 18.94 -36.19
CA LYS A 459 -10.77 19.91 -37.29
C LYS A 459 -9.54 20.80 -37.44
N ARG A 460 -9.03 21.32 -36.32
CA ARG A 460 -7.92 22.27 -36.26
C ARG A 460 -7.39 22.42 -34.84
N ALA A 461 -6.19 22.99 -34.70
CA ALA A 461 -5.59 23.38 -33.42
C ALA A 461 -5.16 24.86 -33.44
N GLU A 462 -5.14 25.49 -32.28
CA GLU A 462 -4.59 26.84 -32.04
C GLU A 462 -3.55 26.78 -30.93
N GLY A 463 -2.47 27.56 -31.04
CA GLY A 463 -1.39 27.60 -30.05
C GLY A 463 -0.34 26.49 -30.16
N ILE A 464 -0.54 25.50 -31.05
CA ILE A 464 0.42 24.42 -31.32
C ILE A 464 0.43 24.03 -32.81
N THR A 465 1.58 23.63 -33.32
CA THR A 465 1.76 23.08 -34.68
C THR A 465 1.65 21.56 -34.66
N LEU A 466 0.70 21.00 -35.42
CA LEU A 466 0.47 19.54 -35.51
C LEU A 466 1.53 18.85 -36.38
N ASP A 467 1.81 17.58 -36.06
CA ASP A 467 2.77 16.71 -36.76
C ASP A 467 4.20 17.28 -36.88
N GLN A 468 4.53 18.31 -36.09
CA GLN A 468 5.84 18.95 -36.06
C GLN A 468 6.32 19.14 -34.62
N HIS A 469 7.62 19.32 -34.43
CA HIS A 469 8.19 19.65 -33.13
C HIS A 469 7.76 21.06 -32.70
N PHE A 470 6.98 21.13 -31.64
CA PHE A 470 6.64 22.35 -30.93
C PHE A 470 7.58 22.52 -29.73
N PHE A 471 8.50 23.48 -29.79
CA PHE A 471 9.46 23.74 -28.72
C PHE A 471 8.83 24.54 -27.58
N MET A 472 8.94 24.03 -26.37
CA MET A 472 8.39 24.66 -25.17
C MET A 472 9.13 25.97 -24.85
N PRO A 473 8.42 27.00 -24.37
CA PRO A 473 9.02 28.23 -23.88
C PRO A 473 9.95 28.01 -22.67
N GLU A 474 10.64 29.07 -22.24
CA GLU A 474 11.49 29.06 -21.03
C GLU A 474 10.71 28.66 -19.76
N SER A 475 9.41 28.92 -19.72
CA SER A 475 8.53 28.49 -18.62
C SER A 475 8.29 26.98 -18.59
N GLY A 476 8.49 26.27 -19.71
CA GLY A 476 8.04 24.88 -19.87
C GLY A 476 6.51 24.76 -19.98
N GLU A 477 5.81 25.86 -20.25
CA GLU A 477 4.34 25.94 -20.29
C GLU A 477 3.85 26.54 -21.60
N ALA A 478 2.78 25.97 -22.14
CA ALA A 478 2.09 26.53 -23.30
C ALA A 478 0.59 26.21 -23.25
N ASP A 479 -0.26 27.19 -23.55
CA ASP A 479 -1.68 26.99 -23.76
C ASP A 479 -1.98 26.71 -25.23
N TYR A 480 -2.79 25.71 -25.51
CA TYR A 480 -3.28 25.41 -26.84
C TYR A 480 -4.71 24.86 -26.80
N THR A 481 -5.42 25.01 -27.90
CA THR A 481 -6.83 24.63 -28.02
C THR A 481 -7.03 23.72 -29.21
N PHE A 482 -7.73 22.62 -28.99
CA PHE A 482 -8.14 21.68 -30.04
C PHE A 482 -9.62 21.85 -30.36
N PHE A 483 -9.95 21.86 -31.64
CA PHE A 483 -11.32 21.95 -32.14
C PHE A 483 -11.65 20.66 -32.88
N PHE A 484 -12.63 19.91 -32.39
CA PHE A 484 -13.05 18.63 -32.93
C PHE A 484 -14.45 18.71 -33.57
N GLU A 485 -14.82 17.68 -34.33
CA GLU A 485 -16.23 17.38 -34.61
C GLU A 485 -17.05 17.29 -33.29
N PRO A 486 -18.34 17.65 -33.31
CA PRO A 486 -19.16 17.63 -32.09
C PRO A 486 -19.24 16.21 -31.54
N LEU A 487 -19.20 16.10 -30.20
CA LEU A 487 -19.46 14.83 -29.53
C LEU A 487 -20.95 14.47 -29.67
N PRO A 488 -21.30 13.17 -29.74
CA PRO A 488 -22.69 12.75 -29.76
C PRO A 488 -23.48 13.33 -28.57
N LYS A 489 -24.73 13.73 -28.83
CA LYS A 489 -25.62 14.23 -27.78
C LYS A 489 -25.79 13.17 -26.68
N GLY A 490 -25.58 13.57 -25.42
CA GLY A 490 -25.69 12.68 -24.26
C GLY A 490 -24.40 11.96 -23.86
N THR A 491 -23.26 12.22 -24.53
CA THR A 491 -21.93 11.72 -24.12
C THR A 491 -21.63 12.15 -22.68
N LYS A 492 -21.30 11.20 -21.80
CA LYS A 492 -21.00 11.47 -20.38
C LYS A 492 -19.52 11.55 -20.08
N THR A 493 -18.72 10.80 -20.83
CA THR A 493 -17.26 10.80 -20.76
C THR A 493 -16.69 10.62 -22.17
N PHE A 494 -15.46 11.06 -22.39
CA PHE A 494 -14.73 10.76 -23.62
C PHE A 494 -13.25 10.51 -23.35
N ASP A 495 -12.59 9.84 -24.27
CA ASP A 495 -11.13 9.72 -24.30
C ASP A 495 -10.56 10.70 -25.34
N MET A 496 -9.38 11.26 -25.09
CA MET A 496 -8.60 12.00 -26.07
C MET A 496 -7.37 11.18 -26.43
N VAL A 497 -7.25 10.76 -27.69
CA VAL A 497 -6.29 9.73 -28.11
C VAL A 497 -5.65 10.10 -29.44
N GLU A 498 -4.32 10.05 -29.52
CA GLU A 498 -3.60 10.07 -30.81
C GLU A 498 -3.73 8.73 -31.53
N ARG A 499 -4.16 8.74 -32.79
CA ARG A 499 -4.47 7.50 -33.53
C ARG A 499 -3.34 7.16 -34.50
N ASN A 500 -3.03 5.87 -34.65
CA ASN A 500 -2.00 5.40 -35.58
C ASN A 500 -0.57 5.89 -35.26
N VAL A 501 -0.31 6.22 -33.99
CA VAL A 501 1.03 6.53 -33.47
C VAL A 501 1.53 5.32 -32.67
N ALA A 502 2.81 4.99 -32.75
CA ALA A 502 3.39 3.81 -32.09
C ALA A 502 3.28 3.88 -30.54
N THR A 503 3.36 5.09 -29.99
CA THR A 503 3.23 5.41 -28.56
C THR A 503 2.35 6.64 -28.40
N PRO A 504 1.01 6.49 -28.45
CA PRO A 504 0.11 7.63 -28.49
C PRO A 504 -0.07 8.24 -27.10
N ASP A 505 -0.09 9.56 -27.03
CA ASP A 505 -0.62 10.25 -25.86
C ASP A 505 -2.12 9.97 -25.72
N LYS A 506 -2.53 9.59 -24.51
CA LYS A 506 -3.88 9.12 -24.18
C LYS A 506 -4.34 9.67 -22.84
N LEU A 507 -5.47 10.35 -22.86
CA LEU A 507 -6.23 10.74 -21.67
C LEU A 507 -7.58 10.04 -21.75
N GLU A 508 -7.91 9.25 -20.73
CA GLU A 508 -9.10 8.39 -20.74
C GLU A 508 -10.09 8.79 -19.65
N GLY A 509 -11.37 8.63 -19.98
CA GLY A 509 -12.47 8.91 -19.06
C GLY A 509 -12.52 10.38 -18.64
N ILE A 510 -12.30 11.32 -19.58
CA ILE A 510 -12.49 12.75 -19.34
C ILE A 510 -13.99 12.99 -19.12
N ALA A 511 -14.35 13.44 -17.94
CA ALA A 511 -15.75 13.59 -17.53
C ALA A 511 -16.41 14.82 -18.16
N LEU A 512 -17.59 14.66 -18.76
CA LEU A 512 -18.46 15.73 -19.24
C LEU A 512 -19.71 15.95 -18.38
N THR A 513 -19.96 15.00 -17.49
CA THR A 513 -20.95 15.09 -16.43
C THR A 513 -20.21 15.18 -15.11
N MET A 514 -20.72 15.96 -14.17
CA MET A 514 -20.17 15.93 -12.81
C MET A 514 -20.12 14.46 -12.37
N PRO A 515 -19.01 13.98 -11.77
CA PRO A 515 -19.03 12.66 -11.14
C PRO A 515 -20.26 12.62 -10.25
N HIS A 516 -20.95 11.47 -10.20
CA HIS A 516 -22.18 11.24 -9.43
C HIS A 516 -22.07 11.80 -8.00
N THR A 517 -22.35 13.08 -7.82
CA THR A 517 -21.98 13.85 -6.63
C THR A 517 -23.24 14.34 -5.98
N TYR A 518 -23.20 14.42 -4.66
CA TYR A 518 -24.25 15.04 -3.87
C TYR A 518 -23.70 16.26 -3.18
N THR A 519 -24.60 17.18 -2.88
CA THR A 519 -24.33 18.39 -2.11
C THR A 519 -25.23 18.44 -0.90
N ILE A 520 -24.66 18.79 0.25
CA ILE A 520 -25.40 19.05 1.49
C ILE A 520 -25.02 20.44 1.95
N THR A 521 -25.96 21.39 1.88
CA THR A 521 -25.78 22.74 2.40
C THR A 521 -26.57 22.88 3.68
N GLY A 522 -25.96 23.43 4.72
CA GLY A 522 -26.61 23.64 6.00
C GLY A 522 -26.61 25.10 6.43
N HIS A 523 -27.70 25.52 7.07
CA HIS A 523 -27.77 26.77 7.83
C HIS A 523 -28.35 26.51 9.22
N LEU A 524 -27.58 26.83 10.26
CA LEU A 524 -27.92 26.63 11.66
C LEU A 524 -27.98 27.98 12.37
N GLU A 525 -29.16 28.36 12.84
CA GLU A 525 -29.34 29.52 13.72
C GLU A 525 -29.06 29.12 15.18
N GLY A 526 -28.43 30.00 15.96
CA GLY A 526 -28.19 29.75 17.40
C GLY A 526 -27.02 28.79 17.71
N VAL A 527 -26.29 28.32 16.69
CA VAL A 527 -25.04 27.57 16.87
C VAL A 527 -23.87 28.50 16.54
N GLU A 528 -22.89 28.55 17.45
CA GLU A 528 -21.75 29.45 17.35
C GLU A 528 -20.86 29.13 16.15
N ASP A 529 -20.42 30.17 15.43
CA ASP A 529 -19.37 30.04 14.41
C ASP A 529 -18.11 29.40 15.01
N GLY A 530 -17.43 28.58 14.20
CA GLY A 530 -16.33 27.75 14.67
C GLY A 530 -16.75 26.39 15.25
N THR A 531 -18.03 26.19 15.60
CA THR A 531 -18.53 24.86 15.98
C THR A 531 -18.34 23.89 14.83
N SER A 532 -17.73 22.73 15.09
CA SER A 532 -17.37 21.79 14.04
C SER A 532 -18.55 20.89 13.67
N ILE A 533 -18.86 20.80 12.38
CA ILE A 533 -19.84 19.87 11.82
C ILE A 533 -19.09 18.87 10.93
N GLY A 534 -19.25 17.59 11.25
CA GLY A 534 -18.64 16.47 10.54
C GLY A 534 -19.64 15.70 9.70
N LEU A 535 -19.16 15.21 8.56
CA LEU A 535 -19.82 14.21 7.73
C LEU A 535 -19.14 12.86 7.95
N TRP A 536 -19.94 11.83 8.17
CA TRP A 536 -19.48 10.49 8.53
C TRP A 536 -20.17 9.43 7.69
N LEU A 537 -19.47 8.31 7.51
CA LEU A 537 -19.98 7.08 6.91
C LEU A 537 -20.05 6.00 7.98
N SER A 538 -21.10 5.17 7.94
CA SER A 538 -21.19 3.96 8.78
C SER A 538 -20.58 2.78 8.03
N GLU A 539 -19.59 2.12 8.63
CA GLU A 539 -18.95 0.90 8.11
C GLU A 539 -19.04 -0.19 9.19
N GLY A 540 -20.13 -0.97 9.18
CA GLY A 540 -20.41 -1.97 10.22
C GLY A 540 -20.62 -1.34 11.60
N SER A 541 -19.84 -1.76 12.60
CA SER A 541 -19.82 -1.17 13.95
C SER A 541 -18.99 0.11 14.06
N MET A 542 -18.28 0.51 13.00
CA MET A 542 -17.41 1.68 12.99
C MET A 542 -18.04 2.87 12.26
N PHE A 543 -17.64 4.08 12.69
CA PHE A 543 -17.95 5.33 12.01
C PHE A 543 -16.67 5.92 11.45
N LYS A 544 -16.65 6.17 10.14
CA LYS A 544 -15.54 6.79 9.43
C LYS A 544 -15.87 8.25 9.16
N ARG A 545 -15.04 9.17 9.66
CA ARG A 545 -15.18 10.59 9.34
C ARG A 545 -14.72 10.83 7.91
N LEU A 546 -15.59 11.41 7.08
CA LEU A 546 -15.29 11.78 5.70
C LEU A 546 -14.67 13.18 5.64
N VAL A 547 -15.32 14.13 6.27
CA VAL A 547 -14.89 15.54 6.32
C VAL A 547 -15.40 16.17 7.61
N ASN A 548 -14.70 17.19 8.10
CA ASN A 548 -15.09 18.01 9.22
C ASN A 548 -14.84 19.47 8.87
N MET A 549 -15.75 20.36 9.23
CA MET A 549 -15.57 21.79 8.99
C MET A 549 -16.23 22.66 10.06
N PRO A 550 -15.61 23.79 10.41
CA PRO A 550 -16.23 24.77 11.30
C PRO A 550 -17.39 25.48 10.60
N LEU A 551 -18.46 25.78 11.34
CA LEU A 551 -19.51 26.69 10.91
C LEU A 551 -18.93 28.08 10.60
N LYS A 552 -19.42 28.70 9.52
CA LYS A 552 -19.09 30.07 9.16
C LYS A 552 -20.35 30.83 8.78
N ASN A 553 -20.67 31.90 9.50
CA ASN A 553 -21.94 32.61 9.44
C ASN A 553 -23.14 31.67 9.58
N GLY A 554 -23.05 30.70 10.49
CA GLY A 554 -24.04 29.64 10.68
C GLY A 554 -24.16 28.66 9.51
N MET A 555 -23.30 28.70 8.50
CA MET A 555 -23.36 27.82 7.33
C MET A 555 -22.32 26.69 7.37
N PHE A 556 -22.69 25.53 6.80
CA PHE A 556 -21.78 24.45 6.43
C PHE A 556 -22.11 23.93 5.03
N PHE A 557 -21.15 23.29 4.36
CA PHE A 557 -21.35 22.76 3.02
C PHE A 557 -20.49 21.51 2.78
N PHE A 558 -21.12 20.40 2.39
CA PHE A 558 -20.43 19.18 2.03
C PHE A 558 -20.66 18.84 0.56
N THR A 559 -19.60 18.37 -0.09
CA THR A 559 -19.64 17.64 -1.36
C THR A 559 -19.14 16.23 -1.14
N GLY A 560 -19.81 15.26 -1.75
CA GLY A 560 -19.36 13.87 -1.78
C GLY A 560 -19.72 13.22 -3.11
N SER A 561 -19.20 12.01 -3.33
CA SER A 561 -19.49 11.20 -4.51
C SER A 561 -20.15 9.87 -4.12
N CYS A 562 -21.09 9.42 -4.94
CA CYS A 562 -21.72 8.11 -4.88
C CYS A 562 -21.17 7.21 -6.00
N THR A 563 -21.19 5.90 -5.77
CA THR A 563 -21.12 4.88 -6.82
C THR A 563 -22.34 5.00 -7.74
N LYS A 564 -22.16 4.70 -9.02
CA LYS A 564 -23.22 4.84 -10.03
C LYS A 564 -24.40 3.92 -9.67
N ASN A 565 -25.55 4.53 -9.36
CA ASN A 565 -26.85 3.90 -9.05
C ASN A 565 -27.14 3.47 -7.60
N GLU A 566 -26.38 3.94 -6.59
CA GLU A 566 -26.66 3.58 -5.19
C GLU A 566 -27.10 4.80 -4.36
N CYS A 567 -28.33 4.72 -3.82
CA CYS A 567 -28.78 5.57 -2.73
C CYS A 567 -28.16 5.05 -1.43
N SER A 568 -27.55 5.94 -0.64
CA SER A 568 -26.76 5.60 0.54
C SER A 568 -27.04 6.55 1.71
N GLU A 569 -26.80 6.08 2.92
CA GLU A 569 -26.92 6.88 4.14
C GLU A 569 -25.56 7.46 4.54
N VAL A 570 -25.52 8.78 4.75
CA VAL A 570 -24.43 9.51 5.39
C VAL A 570 -24.92 10.15 6.68
N LEU A 571 -24.01 10.42 7.60
CA LEU A 571 -24.33 10.91 8.94
C LEU A 571 -23.75 12.30 9.14
N VAL A 572 -24.60 13.27 9.43
CA VAL A 572 -24.18 14.64 9.81
C VAL A 572 -24.15 14.72 11.34
N ARG A 573 -23.02 15.11 11.90
CA ARG A 573 -22.80 15.17 13.35
C ARG A 573 -22.11 16.47 13.75
N GLY A 574 -22.59 17.09 14.81
CA GLY A 574 -21.92 18.22 15.45
C GLY A 574 -20.93 17.72 16.50
N GLU A 575 -19.73 18.30 16.51
CA GLU A 575 -18.71 18.02 17.52
C GLU A 575 -18.71 19.14 18.57
N GLY A 576 -18.66 18.77 19.85
CA GLY A 576 -18.68 19.69 20.99
C GLY A 576 -19.87 19.48 21.94
N SER A 577 -19.83 20.18 23.07
CA SER A 577 -20.84 20.07 24.14
C SER A 577 -22.24 20.49 23.65
N GLY A 578 -23.30 19.93 24.23
CA GLY A 578 -24.68 20.34 23.90
C GLY A 578 -25.31 19.73 22.63
N PHE A 579 -24.58 18.94 21.84
CA PHE A 579 -25.19 18.02 20.87
C PHE A 579 -25.65 16.73 21.56
N PRO A 580 -26.68 16.04 21.05
CA PRO A 580 -27.25 14.82 21.67
C PRO A 580 -26.37 13.56 21.54
N GLY A 581 -25.08 13.68 21.25
CA GLY A 581 -24.16 12.54 21.16
C GLY A 581 -24.48 11.50 20.07
N THR A 582 -25.50 11.75 19.24
CA THR A 582 -25.93 10.95 18.09
C THR A 582 -25.63 11.69 16.77
N SER A 583 -26.19 11.23 15.66
CA SER A 583 -26.04 11.83 14.33
C SER A 583 -27.39 12.02 13.65
N LEU A 584 -27.44 12.95 12.69
CA LEU A 584 -28.55 13.12 11.77
C LEU A 584 -28.31 12.26 10.51
N SER A 585 -29.17 11.29 10.27
CA SER A 585 -29.14 10.49 9.03
C SER A 585 -29.61 11.32 7.84
N VAL A 586 -28.80 11.31 6.77
CA VAL A 586 -29.07 11.99 5.51
C VAL A 586 -28.86 11.00 4.37
N TRP A 587 -29.87 10.83 3.52
CA TRP A 587 -29.85 9.95 2.35
C TRP A 587 -29.38 10.73 1.12
N VAL A 588 -28.40 10.17 0.44
CA VAL A 588 -27.72 10.75 -0.71
C VAL A 588 -27.74 9.78 -1.88
N GLU A 589 -27.87 10.31 -3.08
CA GLU A 589 -27.73 9.58 -4.34
C GLU A 589 -27.03 10.49 -5.36
N PRO A 590 -26.61 9.99 -6.52
CA PRO A 590 -26.07 10.83 -7.58
C PRO A 590 -26.97 12.04 -7.87
N ASP A 591 -26.38 13.24 -7.92
CA ASP A 591 -27.06 14.52 -8.17
C ASP A 591 -28.00 14.99 -7.05
N ALA A 592 -27.91 14.39 -5.85
CA ALA A 592 -28.68 14.83 -4.69
C ALA A 592 -28.30 16.27 -4.26
N ARG A 593 -29.32 17.08 -4.00
CA ARG A 593 -29.22 18.45 -3.48
C ARG A 593 -30.02 18.52 -2.21
N ILE A 594 -29.28 18.58 -1.10
CA ILE A 594 -29.86 18.54 0.24
C ILE A 594 -29.59 19.88 0.92
N VAL A 595 -30.65 20.47 1.48
CA VAL A 595 -30.57 21.68 2.29
C VAL A 595 -31.05 21.37 3.69
N ILE A 596 -30.20 21.61 4.67
CA ILE A 596 -30.48 21.42 6.09
C ILE A 596 -30.68 22.80 6.72
N LYS A 597 -31.84 23.05 7.32
CA LYS A 597 -32.13 24.27 8.06
C LYS A 597 -32.49 23.90 9.49
N GLY A 598 -31.74 24.41 10.46
CA GLY A 598 -31.91 24.06 11.85
C GLY A 598 -31.80 25.26 12.77
N LYS A 599 -32.36 25.12 13.96
CA LYS A 599 -32.08 25.99 15.10
C LYS A 599 -31.44 25.15 16.19
N ASP A 600 -30.50 25.74 16.91
CA ASP A 600 -29.81 25.13 18.04
C ASP A 600 -29.17 23.76 17.70
N ARG A 601 -28.79 23.01 18.74
CA ARG A 601 -28.01 21.76 18.63
C ARG A 601 -28.88 20.48 18.59
N LEU A 602 -30.21 20.61 18.50
CA LEU A 602 -31.16 19.47 18.46
C LEU A 602 -31.49 19.07 17.01
N TYR A 603 -31.11 17.85 16.61
CA TYR A 603 -31.32 17.38 15.24
C TYR A 603 -32.80 17.20 14.87
N THR A 604 -33.69 17.01 15.84
CA THR A 604 -35.14 16.96 15.59
C THR A 604 -35.70 18.28 15.06
N ASP A 605 -35.04 19.40 15.31
CA ASP A 605 -35.46 20.72 14.81
C ASP A 605 -34.82 21.07 13.46
N TRP A 606 -33.95 20.20 12.96
CA TRP A 606 -33.31 20.38 11.66
C TRP A 606 -34.19 19.81 10.56
N ARG A 607 -34.75 20.71 9.75
CA ARG A 607 -35.53 20.40 8.57
C ARG A 607 -34.59 20.07 7.41
N ILE A 608 -34.87 18.96 6.73
CA ILE A 608 -34.14 18.54 5.54
C ILE A 608 -35.04 18.72 4.31
N GLU A 609 -34.59 19.53 3.36
CA GLU A 609 -35.15 19.64 2.03
C GLU A 609 -34.25 18.82 1.10
N SER A 610 -34.80 17.81 0.42
CA SER A 610 -34.03 16.91 -0.44
C SER A 610 -34.85 16.46 -1.65
N ASN A 611 -34.17 16.27 -2.79
CA ASN A 611 -34.73 15.64 -3.98
C ASN A 611 -34.68 14.10 -3.94
N VAL A 612 -34.04 13.50 -2.94
CA VAL A 612 -33.90 12.04 -2.79
C VAL A 612 -35.18 11.43 -2.21
N GLU A 613 -35.74 10.40 -2.84
CA GLU A 613 -36.99 9.76 -2.40
C GLU A 613 -36.85 9.07 -1.04
N GLU A 614 -35.75 8.37 -0.78
CA GLU A 614 -35.45 7.77 0.52
C GLU A 614 -35.40 8.84 1.63
N GLN A 615 -34.88 10.03 1.35
CA GLN A 615 -34.92 11.11 2.35
C GLN A 615 -36.36 11.52 2.67
N LYS A 616 -37.26 11.58 1.68
CA LYS A 616 -38.68 11.91 1.93
C LYS A 616 -39.37 10.85 2.78
N VAL A 617 -39.07 9.58 2.55
CA VAL A 617 -39.54 8.47 3.40
C VAL A 617 -39.02 8.62 4.83
N MET A 618 -37.74 8.97 5.00
CA MET A 618 -37.13 9.22 6.31
C MET A 618 -37.80 10.38 7.05
N GLU A 619 -38.11 11.48 6.35
CA GLU A 619 -38.82 12.62 6.94
C GLU A 619 -40.24 12.26 7.40
N HIS A 620 -40.93 11.33 6.72
CA HIS A 620 -42.23 10.82 7.16
C HIS A 620 -42.14 10.10 8.52
N PHE A 621 -41.14 9.23 8.69
CA PHE A 621 -40.87 8.58 9.98
C PHE A 621 -40.50 9.61 11.06
N ARG A 622 -39.53 10.49 10.78
CA ARG A 622 -39.08 11.53 11.73
C ARG A 622 -40.23 12.42 12.19
N GLY A 623 -41.09 12.85 11.26
CA GLY A 623 -42.25 13.68 11.58
C GLY A 623 -43.24 12.99 12.52
N ALA A 624 -43.49 11.68 12.32
CA ALA A 624 -44.47 10.94 13.11
C ALA A 624 -44.02 10.67 14.56
N VAL A 625 -42.72 10.56 14.81
CA VAL A 625 -42.16 10.30 16.16
C VAL A 625 -41.46 11.50 16.80
N LYS A 626 -41.44 12.65 16.13
CA LYS A 626 -40.72 13.89 16.52
C LYS A 626 -40.83 14.21 18.01
N LYS A 627 -42.05 14.17 18.57
CA LYS A 627 -42.30 14.53 19.98
C LYS A 627 -41.53 13.66 21.00
N TRP A 628 -41.31 12.38 20.68
CA TRP A 628 -40.58 11.46 21.56
C TRP A 628 -39.08 11.54 21.29
N GLU A 629 -38.67 11.67 20.02
CA GLU A 629 -37.27 11.86 19.66
C GLU A 629 -36.68 13.16 20.21
N GLU A 630 -37.44 14.26 20.24
CA GLU A 630 -37.03 15.53 20.85
C GLU A 630 -36.72 15.36 22.34
N GLN A 631 -37.55 14.59 23.05
CA GLN A 631 -37.35 14.28 24.46
C GLN A 631 -36.14 13.35 24.65
N ASP A 632 -35.99 12.35 23.78
CA ASP A 632 -34.87 11.41 23.84
C ASP A 632 -33.53 12.12 23.60
N GLN A 633 -33.46 13.03 22.60
CA GLN A 633 -32.25 13.83 22.34
C GLN A 633 -31.89 14.75 23.50
N LYS A 634 -32.87 15.37 24.19
CA LYS A 634 -32.61 16.16 25.41
C LYS A 634 -32.02 15.30 26.53
N LEU A 635 -32.53 14.07 26.71
CA LEU A 635 -31.96 13.10 27.65
C LEU A 635 -30.57 12.62 27.21
N MET A 636 -30.28 12.52 25.91
CA MET A 636 -28.95 12.21 25.42
C MET A 636 -27.94 13.33 25.72
N ILE A 637 -28.33 14.60 25.57
CA ILE A 637 -27.49 15.75 25.98
C ILE A 637 -27.18 15.67 27.48
N GLN A 638 -28.19 15.40 28.31
CA GLN A 638 -28.00 15.20 29.75
C GLN A 638 -27.04 14.04 30.04
N THR A 639 -27.14 12.95 29.28
CA THR A 639 -26.25 11.79 29.41
C THR A 639 -24.81 12.15 29.03
N ALA A 640 -24.62 12.88 27.93
CA ALA A 640 -23.30 13.34 27.49
C ALA A 640 -22.62 14.21 28.57
N GLN A 641 -23.36 15.14 29.18
CA GLN A 641 -22.87 15.97 30.31
C GLN A 641 -22.49 15.13 31.54
N LEU A 642 -23.26 14.07 31.85
CA LEU A 642 -22.91 13.14 32.93
C LEU A 642 -21.62 12.39 32.64
N PHE A 643 -21.38 11.96 31.39
CA PHE A 643 -20.13 11.32 30.99
C PHE A 643 -18.93 12.28 30.99
N GLU A 644 -19.12 13.53 30.58
CA GLU A 644 -18.10 14.58 30.73
C GLU A 644 -17.73 14.74 32.22
N THR A 645 -18.72 14.81 33.11
CA THR A 645 -18.49 14.86 34.56
C THR A 645 -17.75 13.62 35.05
N MET A 646 -18.13 12.42 34.58
CA MET A 646 -17.47 11.16 34.93
C MET A 646 -15.98 11.18 34.55
N SER A 647 -15.64 11.75 33.38
CA SER A 647 -14.25 11.84 32.95
C SER A 647 -13.38 12.74 33.83
N SER A 648 -13.98 13.70 34.55
CA SER A 648 -13.29 14.60 35.48
C SER A 648 -13.08 14.04 36.89
N VAL A 649 -13.80 12.98 37.29
CA VAL A 649 -13.72 12.38 38.64
C VAL A 649 -12.98 11.04 38.67
N LYS A 650 -12.26 10.71 37.57
CA LYS A 650 -11.54 9.44 37.40
C LYS A 650 -10.79 9.04 38.67
N GLN A 651 -10.94 7.77 39.06
CA GLN A 651 -10.33 7.13 40.25
C GLN A 651 -11.05 7.39 41.59
N GLN A 652 -12.28 7.93 41.55
CA GLN A 652 -13.15 8.02 42.73
C GLN A 652 -14.37 7.11 42.57
N GLU A 653 -14.20 5.82 42.85
CA GLU A 653 -15.20 4.75 42.65
C GLU A 653 -16.60 5.09 43.21
N LYS A 654 -16.65 5.76 44.36
CA LYS A 654 -17.91 6.18 45.01
C LYS A 654 -18.64 7.28 44.25
N GLU A 655 -17.92 8.23 43.64
CA GLU A 655 -18.52 9.31 42.85
C GLU A 655 -18.90 8.80 41.44
N GLU A 656 -18.08 7.94 40.84
CA GLU A 656 -18.41 7.27 39.57
C GLU A 656 -19.71 6.45 39.69
N LYS A 657 -19.88 5.70 40.79
CA LYS A 657 -21.12 4.94 41.05
C LYS A 657 -22.36 5.83 41.11
N LYS A 658 -22.28 7.00 41.76
CA LYS A 658 -23.40 7.96 41.83
C LYS A 658 -23.76 8.51 40.45
N ILE A 659 -22.77 8.76 39.60
CA ILE A 659 -23.01 9.23 38.22
C ILE A 659 -23.68 8.10 37.42
N TRP A 660 -23.21 6.86 37.54
CA TRP A 660 -23.83 5.69 36.90
C TRP A 660 -25.30 5.49 37.32
N ASP A 661 -25.65 5.70 38.59
CA ASP A 661 -27.03 5.61 39.04
C ASP A 661 -27.94 6.68 38.40
N LYS A 662 -27.39 7.88 38.11
CA LYS A 662 -28.10 8.91 37.34
C LYS A 662 -28.25 8.50 35.87
N VAL A 663 -27.18 8.01 35.24
CA VAL A 663 -27.20 7.52 33.85
C VAL A 663 -28.25 6.42 33.68
N LYS A 664 -28.31 5.44 34.57
CA LYS A 664 -29.33 4.37 34.56
C LYS A 664 -30.76 4.90 34.60
N LYS A 665 -31.03 5.92 35.40
CA LYS A 665 -32.35 6.56 35.46
C LYS A 665 -32.71 7.26 34.15
N VAL A 666 -31.73 7.94 33.54
CA VAL A 666 -31.92 8.58 32.23
C VAL A 666 -32.19 7.52 31.15
N TYR A 667 -31.40 6.45 31.08
CA TYR A 667 -31.62 5.34 30.15
C TYR A 667 -33.00 4.69 30.29
N ALA A 668 -33.48 4.49 31.52
CA ALA A 668 -34.83 3.98 31.73
C ALA A 668 -35.92 4.93 31.16
N GLN A 669 -35.71 6.25 31.22
CA GLN A 669 -36.63 7.22 30.60
C GLN A 669 -36.55 7.15 29.07
N GLN A 670 -35.36 7.04 28.50
CA GLN A 670 -35.17 6.87 27.05
C GLN A 670 -35.87 5.60 26.53
N ASP A 671 -35.74 4.49 27.25
CA ASP A 671 -36.42 3.24 26.89
C ASP A 671 -37.94 3.41 26.87
N VAL A 672 -38.52 4.14 27.83
CA VAL A 672 -39.95 4.45 27.83
C VAL A 672 -40.36 5.27 26.59
N LEU A 673 -39.53 6.21 26.14
CA LEU A 673 -39.80 7.00 24.94
C LEU A 673 -39.76 6.12 23.68
N ARG A 674 -38.76 5.24 23.57
CA ARG A 674 -38.63 4.29 22.45
C ARG A 674 -39.77 3.29 22.39
N LEU A 675 -40.23 2.79 23.54
CA LEU A 675 -41.41 1.93 23.62
C LEU A 675 -42.70 2.65 23.20
N LYS A 676 -42.79 3.97 23.40
CA LYS A 676 -43.94 4.78 22.97
C LYS A 676 -43.90 5.10 21.47
N SER A 677 -42.72 5.30 20.88
CA SER A 677 -42.58 5.61 19.45
C SER A 677 -42.74 4.37 18.56
N ALA A 678 -42.31 3.20 19.03
CA ALA A 678 -42.28 1.99 18.21
C ALA A 678 -43.62 1.57 17.59
N PRO A 679 -44.78 1.60 18.28
CA PRO A 679 -46.06 1.27 17.65
C PRO A 679 -46.43 2.20 16.48
N VAL A 680 -46.02 3.47 16.53
CA VAL A 680 -46.25 4.43 15.45
C VAL A 680 -45.38 4.09 14.24
N ILE A 681 -44.10 3.77 14.47
CA ILE A 681 -43.18 3.31 13.41
C ILE A 681 -43.73 2.05 12.74
N ILE A 682 -44.15 1.05 13.54
CA ILE A 682 -44.71 -0.21 13.05
C ILE A 682 -45.96 0.04 12.20
N LYS A 683 -46.86 0.92 12.63
CA LYS A 683 -48.07 1.26 11.87
C LYS A 683 -47.73 1.86 10.50
N ILE A 684 -46.82 2.83 10.46
CA ILE A 684 -46.34 3.40 9.18
C ILE A 684 -45.79 2.28 8.30
N MET A 685 -44.91 1.45 8.87
CA MET A 685 -44.30 0.36 8.13
C MET A 685 -45.31 -0.62 7.57
N GLN A 686 -46.41 -0.92 8.28
CA GLN A 686 -47.50 -1.79 7.80
C GLN A 686 -48.25 -1.21 6.60
N GLU A 687 -48.30 0.11 6.47
CA GLU A 687 -49.06 0.84 5.45
C GLU A 687 -48.21 1.30 4.25
N THR A 688 -46.88 1.26 4.36
CA THR A 688 -45.94 1.70 3.30
C THR A 688 -45.21 0.54 2.64
N GLU A 689 -44.69 0.78 1.44
CA GLU A 689 -43.80 -0.17 0.73
C GLU A 689 -42.42 -0.31 1.41
N VAL A 690 -41.73 -1.41 1.10
CA VAL A 690 -40.38 -1.70 1.62
C VAL A 690 -39.35 -0.89 0.83
N THR A 691 -38.62 -0.02 1.51
CA THR A 691 -37.50 0.78 1.00
C THR A 691 -36.25 0.60 1.86
N LEU A 692 -35.09 1.10 1.45
CA LEU A 692 -33.87 1.03 2.28
C LEU A 692 -34.04 1.71 3.65
N VAL A 693 -34.75 2.85 3.70
CA VAL A 693 -35.10 3.55 4.95
C VAL A 693 -35.98 2.68 5.83
N TRP A 694 -36.98 2.06 5.23
CA TRP A 694 -37.88 1.13 5.93
C TRP A 694 -37.10 -0.03 6.56
N ILE A 695 -36.15 -0.61 5.81
CA ILE A 695 -35.29 -1.71 6.27
C ILE A 695 -34.44 -1.25 7.47
N LYS A 696 -33.84 -0.06 7.39
CA LYS A 696 -33.08 0.53 8.50
C LYS A 696 -33.97 0.74 9.74
N LYS A 697 -35.21 1.19 9.57
CA LYS A 697 -36.17 1.31 10.69
C LYS A 697 -36.59 -0.03 11.28
N LEU A 698 -36.74 -1.07 10.45
CA LEU A 698 -36.95 -2.43 10.97
C LEU A 698 -35.75 -2.91 11.80
N ASN A 699 -34.55 -2.63 11.31
CA ASN A 699 -33.31 -2.96 12.02
C ASN A 699 -33.26 -2.28 13.40
N GLU A 700 -33.59 -0.99 13.50
CA GLU A 700 -33.71 -0.26 14.78
C GLU A 700 -34.73 -0.91 15.72
N LEU A 701 -35.94 -1.25 15.24
CA LEU A 701 -37.00 -1.88 16.05
C LEU A 701 -36.58 -3.21 16.65
N SER A 702 -35.79 -3.99 15.93
CA SER A 702 -35.39 -5.31 16.42
C SER A 702 -34.38 -5.28 17.57
N TYR A 703 -33.73 -4.13 17.84
CA TYR A 703 -33.00 -3.94 19.10
C TYR A 703 -33.96 -3.93 20.29
N LEU A 704 -35.11 -3.25 20.17
CA LEU A 704 -36.15 -3.30 21.19
C LEU A 704 -36.72 -4.72 21.32
N TYR A 705 -36.96 -5.40 20.20
CA TYR A 705 -37.39 -6.81 20.19
C TYR A 705 -36.48 -7.71 21.03
N LYS A 706 -35.16 -7.59 20.83
CA LYS A 706 -34.16 -8.47 21.45
C LYS A 706 -33.86 -8.09 22.90
N PHE A 707 -33.66 -6.81 23.18
CA PHE A 707 -33.03 -6.35 24.43
C PHE A 707 -34.00 -5.67 25.39
N ASN A 708 -35.23 -5.34 24.97
CA ASN A 708 -36.21 -4.70 25.84
C ASN A 708 -37.35 -5.66 26.21
N ALA A 709 -37.36 -6.12 27.45
CA ALA A 709 -38.40 -7.04 27.96
C ALA A 709 -39.81 -6.43 27.94
N GLY A 710 -39.93 -5.10 27.95
CA GLY A 710 -41.20 -4.38 27.88
C GLY A 710 -41.76 -4.19 26.46
N PHE A 711 -41.01 -4.57 25.43
CA PHE A 711 -41.45 -4.45 24.04
C PHE A 711 -42.50 -5.50 23.68
N LYS A 712 -43.73 -5.04 23.40
CA LYS A 712 -44.90 -5.92 23.20
C LYS A 712 -45.14 -6.30 21.75
N GLN A 713 -44.63 -5.53 20.78
CA GLN A 713 -44.95 -5.69 19.36
C GLN A 713 -44.06 -6.72 18.65
N LYS A 714 -43.75 -7.84 19.33
CA LYS A 714 -42.81 -8.85 18.81
C LYS A 714 -43.33 -9.56 17.57
N ALA A 715 -44.62 -9.90 17.54
CA ALA A 715 -45.26 -10.58 16.42
C ALA A 715 -45.32 -9.69 15.17
N GLU A 716 -45.58 -8.39 15.37
CA GLU A 716 -45.64 -7.39 14.31
C GLU A 716 -44.28 -7.19 13.66
N VAL A 717 -43.19 -7.14 14.44
CA VAL A 717 -41.83 -7.07 13.89
C VAL A 717 -41.50 -8.31 13.04
N VAL A 718 -41.89 -9.50 13.47
CA VAL A 718 -41.74 -10.74 12.68
C VAL A 718 -42.58 -10.69 11.40
N ALA A 719 -43.80 -10.18 11.46
CA ALA A 719 -44.65 -10.01 10.28
C ALA A 719 -44.06 -9.00 9.28
N LEU A 720 -43.46 -7.91 9.78
CA LEU A 720 -42.72 -6.95 8.95
C LEU A 720 -41.50 -7.60 8.29
N TYR A 721 -40.70 -8.36 9.05
CA TYR A 721 -39.56 -9.11 8.49
C TYR A 721 -39.97 -10.02 7.33
N ASN A 722 -41.11 -10.70 7.43
CA ASN A 722 -41.61 -11.58 6.37
C ASN A 722 -42.01 -10.87 5.07
N ARG A 723 -42.08 -9.53 5.07
CA ARG A 723 -42.31 -8.73 3.85
C ARG A 723 -41.03 -8.43 3.07
N LEU A 724 -39.86 -8.66 3.66
CA LEU A 724 -38.58 -8.49 2.98
C LEU A 724 -38.43 -9.52 1.86
N SER A 725 -37.97 -9.07 0.70
CA SER A 725 -37.60 -9.99 -0.40
C SER A 725 -36.34 -10.78 -0.04
N GLU A 726 -36.08 -11.88 -0.74
CA GLU A 726 -34.82 -12.63 -0.56
C GLU A 726 -33.59 -11.77 -0.85
N LYS A 727 -33.70 -10.81 -1.80
CA LYS A 727 -32.64 -9.83 -2.07
C LYS A 727 -32.41 -8.90 -0.87
N ASP A 728 -33.47 -8.43 -0.21
CA ASP A 728 -33.34 -7.56 0.96
C ASP A 728 -32.69 -8.31 2.13
N LYS A 729 -32.98 -9.61 2.28
CA LYS A 729 -32.40 -10.47 3.32
C LYS A 729 -30.89 -10.65 3.19
N GLU A 730 -30.33 -10.44 2.01
CA GLU A 730 -28.88 -10.50 1.78
C GLU A 730 -28.13 -9.24 2.22
N LEU A 731 -28.83 -8.13 2.51
CA LEU A 731 -28.19 -6.91 3.04
C LEU A 731 -27.59 -7.17 4.42
N ASP A 732 -26.38 -6.67 4.67
CA ASP A 732 -25.67 -6.88 5.95
C ASP A 732 -26.51 -6.50 7.17
N CYS A 733 -27.16 -5.33 7.14
CA CYS A 733 -28.03 -4.89 8.23
C CYS A 733 -29.26 -5.80 8.45
N VAL A 734 -29.69 -6.53 7.42
CA VAL A 734 -30.79 -7.50 7.51
C VAL A 734 -30.30 -8.86 8.01
N LYS A 735 -29.06 -9.24 7.72
CA LYS A 735 -28.42 -10.40 8.35
C LYS A 735 -28.38 -10.21 9.88
N ASP A 736 -28.03 -9.01 10.36
CA ASP A 736 -28.01 -8.71 11.80
C ASP A 736 -29.41 -8.74 12.41
N LEU A 737 -30.38 -8.17 11.70
CA LEU A 737 -31.79 -8.24 12.05
C LEU A 737 -32.27 -9.70 12.15
N THR A 738 -31.92 -10.54 11.17
CA THR A 738 -32.35 -11.95 11.09
C THR A 738 -31.88 -12.72 12.32
N VAL A 739 -30.61 -12.60 12.69
CA VAL A 739 -30.05 -13.26 13.88
C VAL A 739 -30.67 -12.74 15.18
N ARG A 740 -31.07 -11.47 15.24
CA ARG A 740 -31.78 -10.93 16.42
C ARG A 740 -33.19 -11.49 16.56
N LEU A 741 -33.91 -11.66 15.46
CA LEU A 741 -35.27 -12.20 15.44
C LEU A 741 -35.31 -13.71 15.62
N PHE A 742 -34.42 -14.41 14.91
CA PHE A 742 -34.31 -15.86 14.84
C PHE A 742 -32.89 -16.28 15.21
N PRO A 743 -32.51 -16.14 16.50
CA PRO A 743 -31.16 -16.50 16.93
C PRO A 743 -30.92 -17.99 16.65
N PRO A 744 -29.74 -18.37 16.13
CA PRO A 744 -29.39 -19.77 15.96
C PRO A 744 -29.34 -20.45 17.33
N THR A 745 -29.45 -21.78 17.33
CA THR A 745 -29.21 -22.58 18.54
C THR A 745 -27.80 -22.29 19.04
N VAL A 746 -27.71 -21.85 20.31
CA VAL A 746 -26.44 -21.58 20.96
C VAL A 746 -25.90 -22.89 21.52
N VAL A 747 -24.62 -23.18 21.27
CA VAL A 747 -23.94 -24.32 21.89
C VAL A 747 -23.60 -23.97 23.35
N GLU A 748 -23.93 -24.88 24.26
CA GLU A 748 -23.70 -24.73 25.70
C GLU A 748 -22.53 -25.59 26.18
N VAL A 749 -22.13 -25.40 27.44
CA VAL A 749 -21.13 -26.26 28.07
C VAL A 749 -21.65 -27.70 28.10
N GLY A 750 -20.85 -28.63 27.58
CA GLY A 750 -21.18 -30.05 27.40
C GLY A 750 -21.59 -30.42 25.97
N ASP A 751 -21.97 -29.45 25.14
CA ASP A 751 -22.32 -29.70 23.73
C ASP A 751 -21.08 -29.98 22.87
N ASP A 752 -21.31 -30.56 21.70
CA ASP A 752 -20.31 -30.56 20.63
C ASP A 752 -20.09 -29.14 20.10
N MET A 753 -18.84 -28.81 19.82
CA MET A 753 -18.46 -27.51 19.29
C MET A 753 -19.20 -27.19 17.98
N ALA A 754 -19.64 -25.95 17.85
CA ALA A 754 -20.20 -25.43 16.60
C ALA A 754 -19.08 -25.16 15.60
N ASP A 755 -19.12 -25.82 14.44
CA ASP A 755 -18.11 -25.69 13.39
C ASP A 755 -18.57 -24.84 12.19
N ALA A 756 -17.65 -24.22 11.46
CA ALA A 756 -17.90 -23.41 10.26
C ALA A 756 -16.64 -23.25 9.41
N ASP A 757 -16.80 -22.76 8.19
CA ASP A 757 -15.69 -22.35 7.33
C ASP A 757 -14.94 -21.18 7.97
N LEU A 758 -13.65 -21.38 8.24
CA LEU A 758 -12.73 -20.40 8.83
C LEU A 758 -11.69 -19.99 7.79
N TYR A 759 -11.76 -18.76 7.33
CA TYR A 759 -10.81 -18.23 6.37
C TYR A 759 -9.58 -17.71 7.11
N ASP A 760 -8.39 -18.06 6.62
CA ASP A 760 -7.14 -17.42 7.02
C ASP A 760 -6.81 -16.18 6.17
N VAL A 761 -5.75 -15.45 6.55
CA VAL A 761 -5.38 -14.19 5.88
C VAL A 761 -5.07 -14.35 4.39
N ASN A 762 -4.73 -15.56 3.95
CA ASN A 762 -4.48 -15.89 2.55
C ASN A 762 -5.74 -16.39 1.82
N GLY A 763 -6.87 -16.49 2.51
CA GLY A 763 -8.13 -16.99 1.98
C GLY A 763 -8.23 -18.52 1.95
N LYS A 764 -7.30 -19.25 2.57
CA LYS A 764 -7.42 -20.70 2.72
C LYS A 764 -8.45 -21.00 3.82
N ILE A 765 -9.30 -21.98 3.55
CA ILE A 765 -10.37 -22.43 4.44
C ILE A 765 -9.83 -23.50 5.39
N HIS A 766 -10.17 -23.36 6.66
CA HIS A 766 -9.98 -24.31 7.77
C HIS A 766 -11.32 -24.50 8.48
N HIS A 767 -11.40 -25.45 9.40
CA HIS A 767 -12.56 -25.69 10.27
C HIS A 767 -12.10 -25.83 11.72
N LEU A 768 -12.97 -25.57 12.70
CA LEU A 768 -12.64 -25.84 14.10
C LEU A 768 -12.37 -27.33 14.33
N SER A 769 -13.04 -28.21 13.58
CA SER A 769 -12.80 -29.65 13.64
C SER A 769 -11.41 -30.10 13.19
N ASP A 770 -10.71 -29.28 12.41
CA ASP A 770 -9.32 -29.57 12.00
C ASP A 770 -8.36 -29.57 13.21
N PHE A 771 -8.75 -28.97 14.34
CA PHE A 771 -7.94 -28.85 15.55
C PHE A 771 -8.26 -29.87 16.64
N LYS A 772 -9.13 -30.86 16.37
CA LYS A 772 -9.40 -31.96 17.31
C LYS A 772 -8.11 -32.75 17.63
N GLY A 773 -8.09 -33.37 18.81
CA GLY A 773 -6.92 -34.08 19.34
C GLY A 773 -6.03 -33.23 20.25
N LYS A 774 -6.24 -31.91 20.30
CA LYS A 774 -5.72 -31.00 21.32
C LYS A 774 -6.88 -30.25 21.98
N TYR A 775 -6.65 -29.68 23.16
CA TYR A 775 -7.57 -28.68 23.67
C TYR A 775 -7.61 -27.50 22.69
N ILE A 776 -8.76 -26.83 22.57
CA ILE A 776 -8.91 -25.64 21.71
C ILE A 776 -9.35 -24.47 22.59
N LEU A 777 -8.64 -23.35 22.51
CA LEU A 777 -9.06 -22.07 23.08
C LEU A 777 -9.46 -21.14 21.95
N ILE A 778 -10.76 -20.89 21.80
CA ILE A 778 -11.26 -19.88 20.86
C ILE A 778 -11.24 -18.52 21.55
N ASP A 779 -10.67 -17.52 20.88
CA ASP A 779 -10.65 -16.11 21.26
C ASP A 779 -11.46 -15.29 20.25
N PHE A 780 -12.63 -14.78 20.66
CA PHE A 780 -13.48 -13.92 19.84
C PHE A 780 -13.10 -12.45 20.06
N TRP A 781 -12.62 -11.76 19.01
CA TRP A 781 -12.03 -10.43 19.10
C TRP A 781 -12.37 -9.48 17.91
N SER A 782 -12.03 -8.18 18.06
CA SER A 782 -12.05 -7.17 16.99
C SER A 782 -10.93 -6.16 17.19
N GLN A 783 -10.42 -5.56 16.10
CA GLN A 783 -9.44 -4.47 16.16
C GLN A 783 -9.94 -3.22 16.91
N GLY A 784 -11.26 -3.01 16.97
CA GLY A 784 -11.88 -1.88 17.68
C GLY A 784 -11.99 -2.08 19.19
N CYS A 785 -11.64 -3.27 19.70
CA CYS A 785 -11.81 -3.67 21.09
C CYS A 785 -10.49 -3.53 21.87
N ALA A 786 -10.37 -2.46 22.67
CA ALA A 786 -9.16 -2.20 23.45
C ALA A 786 -8.77 -3.35 24.40
N PRO A 787 -9.68 -3.97 25.18
CA PRO A 787 -9.34 -5.12 26.01
C PRO A 787 -8.88 -6.35 25.19
N CYS A 788 -9.43 -6.54 23.99
CA CYS A 788 -9.00 -7.62 23.10
C CYS A 788 -7.53 -7.42 22.70
N LEU A 789 -7.15 -6.20 22.31
CA LEU A 789 -5.76 -5.87 21.96
C LEU A 789 -4.80 -6.04 23.13
N GLN A 790 -5.26 -5.75 24.36
CA GLN A 790 -4.47 -5.96 25.58
C GLN A 790 -4.22 -7.44 25.88
N SER A 791 -5.08 -8.35 25.39
CA SER A 791 -4.94 -9.80 25.59
C SER A 791 -3.94 -10.48 24.66
N LEU A 792 -3.60 -9.83 23.53
CA LEU A 792 -2.75 -10.42 22.49
C LEU A 792 -1.38 -10.92 22.99
N PRO A 793 -0.62 -10.17 23.83
CA PRO A 793 0.66 -10.67 24.35
C PRO A 793 0.49 -11.94 25.18
N GLU A 794 -0.55 -12.00 26.02
CA GLU A 794 -0.80 -13.14 26.91
C GLU A 794 -1.25 -14.37 26.11
N LEU A 795 -2.09 -14.20 25.08
CA LEU A 795 -2.48 -15.27 24.15
C LEU A 795 -1.27 -15.84 23.40
N LYS A 796 -0.32 -15.00 23.00
CA LYS A 796 0.93 -15.45 22.35
C LYS A 796 1.76 -16.33 23.29
N GLU A 797 1.89 -15.92 24.55
CA GLU A 797 2.60 -16.71 25.56
C GLU A 797 1.90 -18.04 25.86
N ILE A 798 0.57 -18.04 25.97
CA ILE A 798 -0.24 -19.27 26.13
C ILE A 798 -0.05 -20.21 24.94
N THR A 799 -0.08 -19.66 23.72
CA THR A 799 0.11 -20.43 22.49
C THR A 799 1.45 -21.13 22.47
N GLU A 800 2.55 -20.44 22.81
CA GLU A 800 3.88 -21.04 22.83
C GLU A 800 4.05 -22.04 23.98
N HIS A 801 3.58 -21.70 25.18
CA HIS A 801 3.76 -22.53 26.37
C HIS A 801 3.01 -23.86 26.29
N TYR A 802 1.79 -23.84 25.76
CA TYR A 802 0.92 -25.01 25.69
C TYR A 802 0.81 -25.65 24.30
N LYS A 803 1.67 -25.30 23.33
CA LYS A 803 1.55 -25.71 21.91
C LYS A 803 1.36 -27.22 21.66
N GLU A 804 1.88 -28.08 22.54
CA GLU A 804 1.73 -29.54 22.41
C GLU A 804 0.35 -30.04 22.86
N ARG A 805 -0.33 -29.32 23.76
CA ARG A 805 -1.60 -29.71 24.39
C ARG A 805 -2.79 -28.83 23.98
N LEU A 806 -2.54 -27.60 23.55
CA LEU A 806 -3.54 -26.57 23.29
C LEU A 806 -3.31 -25.90 21.93
N THR A 807 -4.40 -25.68 21.22
CA THR A 807 -4.45 -24.85 20.02
C THR A 807 -5.27 -23.60 20.32
N VAL A 808 -4.66 -22.42 20.22
CA VAL A 808 -5.41 -21.16 20.28
C VAL A 808 -5.94 -20.84 18.89
N VAL A 809 -7.22 -20.49 18.79
CA VAL A 809 -7.92 -20.07 17.56
C VAL A 809 -8.52 -18.69 17.79
N SER A 810 -7.94 -17.66 17.17
CA SER A 810 -8.43 -16.28 17.30
C SER A 810 -9.38 -15.95 16.14
N LEU A 811 -10.65 -15.68 16.44
CA LEU A 811 -11.71 -15.43 15.47
C LEU A 811 -12.14 -13.96 15.49
N SER A 812 -11.93 -13.24 14.39
CA SER A 812 -12.31 -11.82 14.27
C SER A 812 -13.75 -11.61 13.80
N GLU A 813 -14.46 -10.64 14.39
CA GLU A 813 -15.76 -10.16 13.85
C GLU A 813 -15.63 -9.04 12.81
N ASP A 814 -14.42 -8.55 12.54
CA ASP A 814 -14.20 -7.46 11.60
C ASP A 814 -14.52 -7.91 10.16
N THR A 815 -14.82 -6.96 9.27
CA THR A 815 -14.99 -7.29 7.84
C THR A 815 -13.70 -7.87 7.27
N GLU A 816 -13.79 -8.72 6.24
CA GLU A 816 -12.63 -9.38 5.63
C GLU A 816 -11.47 -8.41 5.37
N LYS A 817 -11.79 -7.27 4.73
CA LYS A 817 -10.83 -6.21 4.40
C LYS A 817 -10.13 -5.67 5.65
N ASN A 818 -10.90 -5.36 6.69
CA ASN A 818 -10.41 -4.75 7.91
C ASN A 818 -9.58 -5.73 8.73
N TRP A 819 -10.08 -6.95 8.90
CA TRP A 819 -9.38 -8.03 9.57
C TRP A 819 -8.05 -8.38 8.89
N LYS A 820 -8.02 -8.55 7.56
CA LYS A 820 -6.78 -8.85 6.81
C LYS A 820 -5.77 -7.72 6.92
N SER A 821 -6.23 -6.47 6.79
CA SER A 821 -5.39 -5.27 6.94
C SER A 821 -4.76 -5.20 8.33
N PHE A 822 -5.58 -5.32 9.37
CA PHE A 822 -5.11 -5.25 10.76
C PHE A 822 -4.20 -6.42 11.13
N SER A 823 -4.57 -7.64 10.73
CA SER A 823 -3.78 -8.84 11.00
C SER A 823 -2.40 -8.76 10.36
N SER A 824 -2.31 -8.23 9.14
CA SER A 824 -1.04 -7.96 8.46
C SER A 824 -0.24 -6.87 9.18
N ALA A 825 -0.88 -5.76 9.54
CA ALA A 825 -0.22 -4.64 10.21
C ALA A 825 0.32 -4.99 11.61
N LYS A 826 -0.37 -5.85 12.35
CA LYS A 826 0.04 -6.33 13.68
C LYS A 826 0.83 -7.64 13.65
N GLN A 827 1.09 -8.19 12.46
CA GLN A 827 1.76 -9.47 12.26
C GLN A 827 1.16 -10.58 13.14
N LEU A 828 -0.18 -10.60 13.22
CA LEU A 828 -0.89 -11.64 13.95
C LEU A 828 -0.62 -12.97 13.22
N SER A 829 -0.01 -13.91 13.93
CA SER A 829 0.42 -15.21 13.41
C SER A 829 -0.33 -16.34 14.13
N GLY A 830 -0.27 -17.55 13.58
CA GLY A 830 -1.01 -18.70 14.08
C GLY A 830 -2.43 -18.80 13.52
N ASN A 831 -3.34 -19.41 14.27
CA ASN A 831 -4.72 -19.69 13.85
C ASN A 831 -5.61 -18.47 14.03
N ASN A 832 -5.28 -17.38 13.34
CA ASN A 832 -6.09 -16.17 13.27
C ASN A 832 -7.00 -16.27 12.05
N PHE A 833 -8.31 -16.29 12.27
CA PHE A 833 -9.32 -16.57 11.26
C PHE A 833 -10.49 -15.58 11.29
N ASN A 834 -11.30 -15.66 10.24
CA ASN A 834 -12.58 -14.97 10.11
C ASN A 834 -13.58 -15.93 9.47
N ASP A 835 -14.81 -15.98 9.98
CA ASP A 835 -15.87 -16.83 9.41
C ASP A 835 -16.64 -16.16 8.27
N LEU A 836 -16.27 -14.91 7.93
CA LEU A 836 -16.90 -14.02 6.97
C LEU A 836 -18.40 -13.77 7.20
N GLN A 837 -18.89 -14.16 8.38
CA GLN A 837 -20.26 -13.97 8.82
C GLN A 837 -20.33 -12.96 9.97
N GLY A 838 -19.19 -12.51 10.50
CA GLY A 838 -19.13 -11.50 11.56
C GLY A 838 -19.89 -11.98 12.79
N ARG A 839 -20.83 -11.17 13.29
CA ARG A 839 -21.66 -11.55 14.46
C ARG A 839 -22.70 -12.63 14.18
N HIS A 840 -22.92 -13.03 12.93
CA HIS A 840 -23.99 -13.95 12.53
C HIS A 840 -23.58 -15.42 12.51
N GLY A 841 -22.28 -15.68 12.33
CA GLY A 841 -21.75 -17.02 12.21
C GLY A 841 -21.48 -17.65 13.58
N LEU A 842 -20.22 -17.99 13.81
CA LEU A 842 -19.81 -18.63 15.06
C LEU A 842 -20.04 -17.74 16.27
N TYR A 843 -19.93 -16.42 16.14
CA TYR A 843 -20.26 -15.49 17.23
C TYR A 843 -21.68 -15.72 17.77
N ALA A 844 -22.67 -15.87 16.89
CA ALA A 844 -24.04 -16.14 17.30
C ALA A 844 -24.21 -17.56 17.86
N ARG A 845 -23.59 -18.56 17.23
CA ARG A 845 -23.68 -19.97 17.65
C ARG A 845 -23.01 -20.24 18.99
N TYR A 846 -21.93 -19.54 19.33
CA TYR A 846 -21.30 -19.60 20.66
C TYR A 846 -21.90 -18.60 21.67
N GLY A 847 -22.95 -17.88 21.29
CA GLY A 847 -23.68 -16.98 22.18
C GLY A 847 -22.86 -15.77 22.66
N VAL A 848 -21.91 -15.29 21.84
CA VAL A 848 -21.02 -14.18 22.18
C VAL A 848 -21.81 -12.87 22.30
N ARG A 849 -21.82 -12.28 23.51
CA ARG A 849 -22.56 -11.02 23.80
C ARG A 849 -21.66 -9.80 23.94
N GLY A 850 -20.37 -10.00 24.16
CA GLY A 850 -19.37 -8.96 24.31
C GLY A 850 -17.98 -9.57 24.14
N ILE A 851 -17.04 -8.78 23.63
CA ILE A 851 -15.67 -9.20 23.34
C ILE A 851 -14.67 -8.49 24.29
N PRO A 852 -13.52 -9.11 24.63
CA PRO A 852 -13.12 -10.45 24.21
C PRO A 852 -13.97 -11.53 24.90
N TYR A 853 -14.18 -12.64 24.20
CA TYR A 853 -14.91 -13.81 24.72
C TYR A 853 -14.15 -15.07 24.38
N TYR A 854 -14.13 -16.01 25.31
CA TYR A 854 -13.30 -17.19 25.22
C TYR A 854 -14.13 -18.46 25.39
N VAL A 855 -13.81 -19.47 24.59
CA VAL A 855 -14.43 -20.79 24.65
C VAL A 855 -13.32 -21.83 24.72
N PHE A 856 -13.35 -22.67 25.75
CA PHE A 856 -12.39 -23.76 25.94
C PHE A 856 -13.05 -25.10 25.62
N ILE A 857 -12.42 -25.89 24.75
CA ILE A 857 -12.97 -27.10 24.14
C ILE A 857 -12.00 -28.26 24.35
N SER A 858 -12.54 -29.44 24.65
CA SER A 858 -11.78 -30.69 24.84
C SER A 858 -11.23 -31.25 23.52
N PRO A 859 -10.25 -32.17 23.57
CA PRO A 859 -9.72 -32.85 22.38
C PRO A 859 -10.77 -33.55 21.51
N GLU A 860 -11.88 -34.00 22.10
CA GLU A 860 -13.00 -34.65 21.41
C GLU A 860 -13.91 -33.65 20.69
N GLY A 861 -13.76 -32.36 20.99
CA GLY A 861 -14.59 -31.26 20.49
C GLY A 861 -15.77 -30.92 21.40
N LYS A 862 -15.71 -31.22 22.71
CA LYS A 862 -16.76 -30.85 23.67
C LYS A 862 -16.47 -29.52 24.34
N ILE A 863 -17.46 -28.63 24.44
CA ILE A 863 -17.29 -27.34 25.12
C ILE A 863 -17.17 -27.57 26.62
N MET A 864 -16.06 -27.15 27.22
CA MET A 864 -15.79 -27.36 28.63
C MET A 864 -16.16 -26.14 29.48
N THR A 865 -15.87 -24.94 29.00
CA THR A 865 -16.23 -23.69 29.69
C THR A 865 -16.19 -22.50 28.73
N THR A 866 -16.91 -21.43 29.08
CA THR A 866 -16.85 -20.14 28.39
C THR A 866 -16.73 -18.99 29.39
N TRP A 867 -16.13 -17.87 28.99
CA TRP A 867 -16.07 -16.65 29.80
C TRP A 867 -15.84 -15.42 28.92
N GLY A 868 -16.17 -14.23 29.44
CA GLY A 868 -16.00 -12.96 28.73
C GLY A 868 -15.22 -11.93 29.54
N GLY A 869 -14.58 -11.01 28.84
CA GLY A 869 -13.72 -9.97 29.40
C GLY A 869 -12.28 -10.42 29.59
N TYR A 870 -11.39 -9.44 29.72
CA TYR A 870 -9.95 -9.65 29.91
C TYR A 870 -9.44 -8.72 31.01
N GLY A 871 -8.62 -9.28 31.90
CA GLY A 871 -7.73 -8.56 32.80
C GLY A 871 -6.31 -9.13 32.69
N GLU A 872 -5.30 -8.32 32.95
CA GLU A 872 -3.90 -8.74 32.85
C GLU A 872 -3.62 -9.99 33.71
N GLY A 873 -3.08 -11.05 33.10
CA GLY A 873 -2.75 -12.31 33.76
C GLY A 873 -3.93 -13.28 33.94
N SER A 874 -5.14 -12.87 33.58
CA SER A 874 -6.35 -13.66 33.79
C SER A 874 -6.41 -14.92 32.92
N LEU A 875 -5.88 -14.86 31.69
CA LEU A 875 -5.92 -15.99 30.76
C LEU A 875 -4.95 -17.10 31.17
N LYS A 876 -3.73 -16.76 31.55
CA LYS A 876 -2.73 -17.72 32.05
C LYS A 876 -3.21 -18.37 33.34
N ALA A 877 -3.78 -17.61 34.25
CA ALA A 877 -4.37 -18.16 35.47
C ALA A 877 -5.47 -19.17 35.14
N LYS A 878 -6.34 -18.84 34.17
CA LYS A 878 -7.40 -19.74 33.71
C LYS A 878 -6.85 -20.99 33.01
N MET A 879 -5.80 -20.86 32.21
CA MET A 879 -5.17 -22.01 31.53
C MET A 879 -4.52 -22.98 32.52
N LYS A 880 -3.84 -22.48 33.56
CA LYS A 880 -3.29 -23.33 34.64
C LYS A 880 -4.39 -24.11 35.36
N GLU A 881 -5.49 -23.44 35.71
CA GLU A 881 -6.66 -24.07 36.32
C GLU A 881 -7.24 -25.19 35.45
N LEU A 882 -7.43 -24.92 34.15
CA LEU A 882 -8.09 -25.85 33.23
C LEU A 882 -7.19 -27.00 32.77
N LEU A 883 -5.88 -26.79 32.67
CA LEU A 883 -4.91 -27.79 32.22
C LEU A 883 -4.21 -28.55 33.35
N GLY A 884 -4.47 -28.16 34.60
CA GLY A 884 -4.04 -28.85 35.82
C GLY A 884 -2.59 -28.59 36.22
N GLU A 885 -2.18 -27.31 36.29
CA GLU A 885 -0.82 -26.86 36.66
C GLU A 885 -0.74 -25.97 37.91
#